data_AF-A0A9D7E3Z4-F1
#
_entry.id   AF-A0A9D7E3Z4-F1
#
_cell.length_a   1.000
_cell.length_b   1.000
_cell.length_c   1.000
_cell.angle_alpha   90.00
_cell.angle_beta   90.00
_cell.angle_gamma   90.00
#
_symmetry.space_group_name_H-M   'P 1'
#
loop_
_entity.id
_entity.type
_entity.pdbx_description
1 polymer ?
#
loop_
_entity_poly.entity_id
_entity_poly.type
_entity_poly.pdbx_seq_one_letter_code
_entity_poly.pdbx_strand_id
1 'polypeptide(L)'
;MSALLVVVCLLGTSPSFAQNLLGNPGFETGLAAWDGTAIISIQQAHSGAQSVIFDSGSDFVEQIVPVSLDSTYRLACWLYIDSAFSGNDWGGISISAIHYDWSGQYQGEFLTPNNRPVGVWFQEFIEFTPTFGNLRVRIGMFGGNGWNPRFFTDDVTFNQLGGSNLPPVISAVNASPVSGAVPLSVTVTASAVDPDGVVRLTRHDFGDGSTLLGSSASHIYGAPGDYEYSLTVVDDQGAATDTAIAIAVTESGYPFVVITSPTAADTVIVSDAVISLGGTLSSNVGSALWYNRRTDQSGAILPTSSFTTSEIGLAPGWNWIDVQARLPNGTLRSDEIAVRYSPPGYSGPLLSNFVSSAASVSQYDLWEIEFDVQSTATAPTLPYDDDIPPNLTAGSGLTVDAVLGNGIETLRWPAFFKAKMERHNGKLIPTGESVWCVRAAFKTTGLWTCTVEARDEAGTTSTTGPSVFVVPGDNRGFLRVSDNDDRYFEFDNGELFLPLGFGFPIGDLDAMDEELRRWTENGINFSRLWLSSRSPYSDPWCSFATHHPMTDNGYMPPPLLTTAEHFADGDVSWAIGAPAIAGEQTPAIFRGFWDGAVPVLPNRTYRVSARLKTANVSGVGGVVIKVGDWLGQEVTQAGVGTAISPYVTGSNDWCYLQGEYSTSGNQFTLPNLYIVLENVISGNAYIDQVTIQEIRSDGTLAENILSKSRANSHYSMDPYRSFDYDYLIHAACTSGVFLKLVVTEKDDWLLNRFDDFGFINPFDGAFETIRRSKSRRMMEYYWRHLIARWGYAVSVHSWELVNEGAPNSYADLTNHLAEYMHSISPYPRMVTTSFWSGWQPAYWNATNADYGDVHAYIMTTGWIDTVVVDGLEFNRLQLKEDPAAAIYAYAFQIGNDPARHKPVIVGETDLDMPGDQSPDPRLAQDFEGLWLHDFIWGHISSGGISALIWNNTNILNNNLHSQFYGFSNFMQTIQLHERGYDDIGATTSTSNLRAWGQRDSMGEHAHIWIKNRQQTWARVLASGPAETVSGAIDVQNLRPGPATLVWHNTLTGSEIGVDTLDLANDGHLHITISDLQDDIALKFTSLPLRPIIHGVTIAVEPSHVILRWPAVGIPCVYRIWKAASDDTPFEAMTLAGTTTSVSWQDSLDSSKEFYVVECVPLE
;
A
#
# COMPACT_ATOMS: atom_id res chain seq x y z
N MET A 1 -7.32 -14.97 59.19
CA MET A 1 -8.49 -15.51 59.92
C MET A 1 -9.69 -15.39 59.00
N SER A 2 -10.22 -16.55 58.59
CA SER A 2 -11.55 -16.86 58.03
C SER A 2 -12.24 -15.84 57.09
N ALA A 3 -12.28 -16.16 55.79
CA ALA A 3 -13.35 -15.70 54.89
C ALA A 3 -13.93 -16.92 54.15
N LEU A 4 -15.24 -17.02 54.23
CA LEU A 4 -16.08 -18.17 53.95
C LEU A 4 -16.39 -18.25 52.45
N LEU A 5 -16.28 -19.46 51.92
CA LEU A 5 -16.68 -19.89 50.60
C LEU A 5 -18.16 -19.53 50.32
N VAL A 6 -18.43 -18.74 49.29
CA VAL A 6 -19.75 -18.61 48.65
C VAL A 6 -19.60 -19.10 47.22
N VAL A 7 -19.74 -20.41 47.04
CA VAL A 7 -20.05 -21.03 45.74
C VAL A 7 -21.56 -20.94 45.60
N VAL A 8 -22.07 -19.94 44.89
CA VAL A 8 -23.46 -19.94 44.41
C VAL A 8 -23.47 -20.63 43.05
N CYS A 9 -24.26 -21.71 43.01
CA CYS A 9 -24.56 -22.51 41.85
C CYS A 9 -25.07 -21.64 40.67
N LEU A 10 -24.21 -21.41 39.69
CA LEU A 10 -24.62 -21.39 38.29
C LEU A 10 -24.49 -22.83 37.78
N LEU A 11 -25.53 -23.63 38.00
CA LEU A 11 -25.83 -24.75 37.10
C LEU A 11 -26.40 -24.13 35.81
N GLY A 12 -25.57 -23.39 35.10
CA GLY A 12 -25.72 -23.20 33.67
C GLY A 12 -25.25 -24.49 33.03
N THR A 13 -26.06 -25.03 32.14
CA THR A 13 -25.77 -26.19 31.31
C THR A 13 -24.29 -26.24 30.94
N SER A 14 -23.60 -27.33 31.27
CA SER A 14 -22.33 -27.67 30.63
C SER A 14 -22.53 -27.49 29.13
N PRO A 15 -21.67 -26.75 28.41
CA PRO A 15 -21.77 -26.69 26.96
C PRO A 15 -21.84 -28.13 26.45
N SER A 16 -22.83 -28.42 25.63
CA SER A 16 -22.89 -29.72 24.97
C SER A 16 -21.66 -29.81 24.08
N PHE A 17 -20.62 -30.48 24.56
CA PHE A 17 -19.44 -30.77 23.74
C PHE A 17 -19.91 -31.38 22.42
N ALA A 18 -19.36 -30.91 21.30
CA ALA A 18 -19.59 -31.55 20.02
C ALA A 18 -19.19 -33.03 20.18
N GLN A 19 -20.13 -33.94 19.94
CA GLN A 19 -19.86 -35.36 20.15
C GLN A 19 -18.89 -35.82 19.06
N ASN A 20 -17.71 -36.29 19.48
CA ASN A 20 -16.78 -36.96 18.58
C ASN A 20 -17.48 -38.18 17.97
N LEU A 21 -17.60 -38.15 16.64
CA LEU A 21 -18.27 -39.19 15.86
C LEU A 21 -17.38 -40.43 15.73
N LEU A 22 -16.11 -40.34 16.13
CA LEU A 22 -15.20 -41.46 16.11
C LEU A 22 -15.33 -42.35 17.36
N GLY A 23 -15.33 -43.66 17.14
CA GLY A 23 -15.15 -44.63 18.22
C GLY A 23 -13.67 -44.79 18.58
N ASN A 24 -13.36 -44.78 19.89
CA ASN A 24 -12.00 -44.97 20.43
C ASN A 24 -10.93 -44.01 19.84
N PRO A 25 -11.17 -42.69 19.92
CA PRO A 25 -10.33 -41.67 19.26
C PRO A 25 -8.90 -41.53 19.80
N GLY A 26 -8.68 -41.82 21.08
CA GLY A 26 -7.35 -41.78 21.72
C GLY A 26 -6.69 -43.16 21.84
N PHE A 27 -7.19 -44.16 21.10
CA PHE A 27 -6.57 -45.49 20.99
C PHE A 27 -6.34 -46.29 22.29
N GLU A 28 -6.88 -45.85 23.43
CA GLU A 28 -6.71 -46.48 24.75
C GLU A 28 -7.20 -47.94 24.85
N THR A 29 -8.04 -48.36 23.90
CA THR A 29 -8.50 -49.75 23.78
C THR A 29 -7.89 -50.47 22.56
N GLY A 30 -6.71 -50.02 22.11
CA GLY A 30 -6.05 -50.50 20.91
C GLY A 30 -6.67 -49.92 19.63
N LEU A 31 -6.66 -50.67 18.53
CA LEU A 31 -7.35 -50.31 17.28
C LEU A 31 -8.83 -50.74 17.26
N ALA A 32 -9.46 -50.91 18.42
CA ALA A 32 -10.89 -51.17 18.46
C ALA A 32 -11.63 -50.04 17.74
N ALA A 33 -12.50 -50.39 16.79
CA ALA A 33 -13.23 -49.49 15.87
C ALA A 33 -12.42 -48.85 14.73
N TRP A 34 -11.12 -49.12 14.62
CA TRP A 34 -10.25 -48.59 13.55
C TRP A 34 -9.77 -49.71 12.62
N ASP A 35 -9.81 -49.47 11.31
CA ASP A 35 -9.24 -50.35 10.28
C ASP A 35 -7.91 -49.75 9.79
N GLY A 36 -6.86 -50.54 9.61
CA GLY A 36 -5.58 -49.99 9.16
C GLY A 36 -4.39 -50.94 9.29
N THR A 37 -3.22 -50.45 8.90
CA THR A 37 -1.93 -51.14 9.01
C THR A 37 -1.01 -50.53 10.05
N ALA A 38 -1.41 -49.40 10.65
CA ALA A 38 -0.67 -48.76 11.75
C ALA A 38 -0.69 -49.61 13.04
N ILE A 39 0.23 -49.33 13.97
CA ILE A 39 0.48 -50.18 15.14
C ILE A 39 0.23 -49.40 16.43
N ILE A 40 -0.34 -50.02 17.46
CA ILE A 40 -0.48 -49.38 18.78
C ILE A 40 0.89 -49.23 19.44
N SER A 41 1.14 -48.06 20.00
CA SER A 41 2.38 -47.71 20.66
C SER A 41 2.16 -47.15 22.06
N ILE A 42 3.13 -47.40 22.93
CA ILE A 42 3.27 -46.79 24.25
C ILE A 42 4.54 -45.94 24.36
N GLN A 43 5.26 -45.75 23.24
CA GLN A 43 6.53 -45.01 23.21
C GLN A 43 6.32 -43.50 23.29
N GLN A 44 5.24 -43.03 22.68
CA GLN A 44 4.74 -41.67 22.71
C GLN A 44 3.22 -41.77 22.87
N ALA A 45 2.63 -40.91 23.67
CA ALA A 45 1.19 -40.71 23.75
C ALA A 45 0.97 -39.23 24.05
N HIS A 46 0.00 -38.61 23.40
CA HIS A 46 -0.34 -37.21 23.65
C HIS A 46 -1.15 -37.12 24.95
N SER A 47 -2.18 -37.95 25.07
CA SER A 47 -2.94 -38.15 26.29
C SER A 47 -3.09 -39.64 26.59
N GLY A 48 -3.52 -39.99 27.80
CA GLY A 48 -3.69 -41.40 28.17
C GLY A 48 -2.38 -42.20 28.18
N ALA A 49 -2.45 -43.47 27.77
CA ALA A 49 -1.35 -44.43 27.82
C ALA A 49 -0.98 -45.01 26.44
N GLN A 50 -1.79 -44.81 25.40
CA GLN A 50 -1.58 -45.40 24.08
C GLN A 50 -1.75 -44.37 22.97
N SER A 51 -0.99 -44.53 21.89
CA SER A 51 -1.21 -43.85 20.61
C SER A 51 -1.04 -44.84 19.46
N VAL A 52 -1.13 -44.36 18.23
CA VAL A 52 -0.82 -45.16 17.03
C VAL A 52 0.49 -44.67 16.42
N ILE A 53 1.41 -45.59 16.11
CA ILE A 53 2.64 -45.33 15.35
C ILE A 53 2.52 -45.85 13.91
N PHE A 54 3.08 -45.08 12.99
CA PHE A 54 3.31 -45.46 11.61
C PHE A 54 4.81 -45.60 11.37
N ASP A 55 5.22 -46.76 10.86
CA ASP A 55 6.60 -47.11 10.52
C ASP A 55 6.68 -47.75 9.13
N SER A 56 7.85 -48.29 8.75
CA SER A 56 8.05 -48.96 7.47
C SER A 56 7.19 -50.23 7.33
N GLY A 57 6.04 -50.08 6.66
CA GLY A 57 5.02 -51.13 6.50
C GLY A 57 3.62 -50.71 6.98
N SER A 58 3.50 -49.55 7.61
CA SER A 58 2.24 -48.92 8.00
C SER A 58 1.84 -47.85 6.98
N ASP A 59 0.59 -47.90 6.49
CA ASP A 59 0.08 -47.02 5.43
C ASP A 59 -0.99 -46.06 5.97
N PHE A 60 -1.96 -46.57 6.73
CA PHE A 60 -3.08 -45.75 7.24
C PHE A 60 -3.78 -46.39 8.44
N VAL A 61 -4.60 -45.59 9.11
CA VAL A 61 -5.69 -46.00 10.00
C VAL A 61 -6.93 -45.18 9.65
N GLU A 62 -8.09 -45.83 9.60
CA GLU A 62 -9.35 -45.23 9.18
C GLU A 62 -10.58 -45.76 9.95
N GLN A 63 -11.65 -44.95 9.95
CA GLN A 63 -12.98 -45.34 10.41
C GLN A 63 -14.03 -44.79 9.45
N ILE A 64 -15.10 -45.56 9.22
CA ILE A 64 -16.22 -45.12 8.37
C ILE A 64 -17.28 -44.46 9.25
N VAL A 65 -17.63 -43.21 8.92
CA VAL A 65 -18.54 -42.39 9.71
C VAL A 65 -19.66 -41.82 8.82
N PRO A 66 -20.94 -41.92 9.22
CA PRO A 66 -22.03 -41.24 8.54
C PRO A 66 -22.05 -39.73 8.86
N VAL A 67 -22.39 -38.90 7.87
CA VAL A 67 -22.44 -37.43 7.99
C VAL A 67 -23.68 -36.83 7.31
N SER A 68 -24.11 -35.66 7.78
CA SER A 68 -25.14 -34.84 7.12
C SER A 68 -24.53 -33.90 6.09
N LEU A 69 -25.21 -33.70 4.95
CA LEU A 69 -24.70 -32.90 3.82
C LEU A 69 -24.87 -31.37 4.00
N ASP A 70 -25.58 -30.95 5.03
CA ASP A 70 -25.94 -29.55 5.31
C ASP A 70 -25.11 -28.93 6.44
N SER A 71 -24.05 -29.62 6.88
CA SER A 71 -23.26 -29.22 8.04
C SER A 71 -21.77 -29.27 7.72
N THR A 72 -20.99 -28.34 8.29
CA THR A 72 -19.53 -28.38 8.20
C THR A 72 -18.99 -29.34 9.25
N TYR A 73 -17.95 -30.09 8.91
CA TYR A 73 -17.28 -31.02 9.81
C TYR A 73 -15.81 -30.65 9.90
N ARG A 74 -15.23 -30.94 11.06
CA ARG A 74 -13.79 -30.85 11.31
C ARG A 74 -13.25 -32.22 11.67
N LEU A 75 -12.18 -32.61 10.98
CA LEU A 75 -11.34 -33.75 11.33
C LEU A 75 -10.02 -33.21 11.87
N ALA A 76 -9.69 -33.48 13.14
CA ALA A 76 -8.43 -33.09 13.74
C ALA A 76 -7.72 -34.28 14.41
N CYS A 77 -6.40 -34.22 14.52
CA CYS A 77 -5.62 -35.20 15.27
C CYS A 77 -4.35 -34.58 15.85
N TRP A 78 -3.87 -35.14 16.96
CA TRP A 78 -2.52 -34.87 17.41
C TRP A 78 -1.53 -35.74 16.64
N LEU A 79 -0.41 -35.14 16.23
CA LEU A 79 0.67 -35.78 15.50
C LEU A 79 2.02 -35.53 16.18
N TYR A 80 2.88 -36.54 16.13
CA TYR A 80 4.27 -36.45 16.55
C TYR A 80 5.16 -37.00 15.43
N ILE A 81 5.91 -36.14 14.75
CA ILE A 81 6.89 -36.58 13.74
C ILE A 81 8.17 -36.99 14.46
N ASP A 82 8.54 -38.27 14.40
CA ASP A 82 9.78 -38.78 14.98
C ASP A 82 10.97 -38.32 14.13
N SER A 83 12.11 -38.08 14.77
CA SER A 83 13.34 -37.65 14.08
C SER A 83 13.87 -38.66 13.05
N ALA A 84 13.41 -39.91 13.08
CA ALA A 84 13.74 -40.88 12.04
C ALA A 84 12.79 -40.84 10.82
N PHE A 85 11.75 -40.01 10.82
CA PHE A 85 10.98 -39.72 9.60
C PHE A 85 11.92 -39.10 8.57
N SER A 86 12.04 -39.73 7.40
CA SER A 86 12.99 -39.31 6.36
C SER A 86 12.47 -39.65 4.97
N GLY A 87 13.02 -39.00 3.94
CA GLY A 87 12.60 -39.18 2.55
C GLY A 87 12.57 -37.84 1.81
N ASN A 88 12.54 -37.88 0.49
CA ASN A 88 12.48 -36.68 -0.35
C ASN A 88 11.70 -36.96 -1.65
N ASP A 89 10.52 -37.56 -1.51
CA ASP A 89 9.63 -37.89 -2.63
C ASP A 89 8.36 -37.04 -2.58
N TRP A 90 7.52 -37.04 -3.61
CA TRP A 90 6.26 -36.29 -3.57
C TRP A 90 5.28 -36.95 -2.57
N GLY A 91 4.66 -36.16 -1.69
CA GLY A 91 3.70 -36.62 -0.67
C GLY A 91 4.17 -36.40 0.78
N GLY A 92 3.60 -37.15 1.72
CA GLY A 92 3.87 -37.03 3.15
C GLY A 92 2.78 -37.65 4.02
N ILE A 93 2.70 -37.21 5.28
CA ILE A 93 1.59 -37.56 6.18
C ILE A 93 0.31 -36.90 5.64
N SER A 94 -0.79 -37.65 5.64
CA SER A 94 -2.09 -37.25 5.12
C SER A 94 -3.15 -37.41 6.20
N ILE A 95 -3.97 -36.37 6.34
CA ILE A 95 -5.22 -36.36 7.11
C ILE A 95 -6.34 -36.10 6.12
N SER A 96 -7.28 -37.02 6.02
CA SER A 96 -8.27 -37.01 4.95
C SER A 96 -9.63 -37.55 5.37
N ALA A 97 -10.68 -37.02 4.74
CA ALA A 97 -12.00 -37.59 4.76
C ALA A 97 -12.39 -37.97 3.31
N ILE A 98 -12.45 -39.27 3.03
CA ILE A 98 -12.60 -39.80 1.67
C ILE A 98 -14.03 -40.31 1.52
N HIS A 99 -14.68 -40.06 0.38
CA HIS A 99 -16.00 -40.64 0.10
C HIS A 99 -15.94 -42.16 0.22
N TYR A 100 -16.99 -42.77 0.80
CA TYR A 100 -17.02 -44.22 0.99
C TYR A 100 -16.94 -45.01 -0.35
N ASP A 101 -17.21 -44.42 -1.49
CA ASP A 101 -17.06 -45.05 -2.80
C ASP A 101 -15.78 -44.63 -3.56
N TRP A 102 -14.91 -43.84 -2.94
CA TRP A 102 -13.69 -43.27 -3.52
C TRP A 102 -13.92 -42.24 -4.64
N SER A 103 -15.14 -41.70 -4.77
CA SER A 103 -15.47 -40.69 -5.80
C SER A 103 -14.89 -39.29 -5.56
N GLY A 104 -14.47 -39.00 -4.33
CA GLY A 104 -13.92 -37.71 -3.94
C GLY A 104 -13.29 -37.77 -2.54
N GLN A 105 -12.56 -36.72 -2.17
CA GLN A 105 -11.94 -36.60 -0.87
C GLN A 105 -11.78 -35.14 -0.44
N TYR A 106 -11.73 -34.94 0.87
CA TYR A 106 -11.34 -33.70 1.54
C TYR A 106 -10.00 -33.95 2.21
N GLN A 107 -9.02 -33.09 1.97
CA GLN A 107 -7.66 -33.31 2.44
C GLN A 107 -6.93 -31.97 2.63
N GLY A 108 -6.09 -31.89 3.66
CA GLY A 108 -5.14 -30.81 3.87
C GLY A 108 -3.86 -30.99 3.05
N GLU A 109 -2.89 -30.11 3.29
CA GLU A 109 -1.54 -30.28 2.72
C GLU A 109 -0.86 -31.56 3.25
N PHE A 110 0.16 -32.04 2.52
CA PHE A 110 0.98 -33.14 3.00
C PHE A 110 1.98 -32.65 4.05
N LEU A 111 2.02 -33.32 5.19
CA LEU A 111 2.89 -32.94 6.30
C LEU A 111 4.20 -33.71 6.23
N THR A 112 5.30 -33.00 6.44
CA THR A 112 6.68 -33.50 6.32
C THR A 112 7.56 -32.87 7.40
N PRO A 113 8.77 -33.41 7.65
CA PRO A 113 9.75 -32.77 8.53
C PRO A 113 10.19 -31.37 8.06
N ASN A 114 9.92 -30.99 6.80
CA ASN A 114 10.31 -29.69 6.25
C ASN A 114 9.29 -28.58 6.56
N ASN A 115 8.01 -28.92 6.74
CA ASN A 115 6.93 -27.95 6.97
C ASN A 115 6.21 -28.13 8.31
N ARG A 116 6.65 -29.07 9.16
CA ARG A 116 6.11 -29.31 10.52
C ARG A 116 7.20 -29.64 11.53
N PRO A 117 6.97 -29.35 12.83
CA PRO A 117 7.99 -29.53 13.85
C PRO A 117 8.25 -31.03 14.13
N VAL A 118 9.53 -31.35 14.30
CA VAL A 118 10.01 -32.71 14.60
C VAL A 118 10.26 -32.87 16.10
N GLY A 119 9.84 -34.00 16.68
CA GLY A 119 10.13 -34.36 18.06
C GLY A 119 9.21 -33.74 19.12
N VAL A 120 8.14 -33.08 18.71
CA VAL A 120 7.10 -32.49 19.58
C VAL A 120 5.71 -32.84 19.06
N TRP A 121 4.73 -32.89 19.95
CA TRP A 121 3.33 -33.05 19.59
C TRP A 121 2.78 -31.73 19.03
N PHE A 122 2.05 -31.81 17.93
CA PHE A 122 1.30 -30.69 17.35
C PHE A 122 -0.05 -31.20 16.84
N GLN A 123 -1.03 -30.30 16.72
CA GLN A 123 -2.37 -30.66 16.26
C GLN A 123 -2.56 -30.20 14.82
N GLU A 124 -3.23 -31.02 14.02
CA GLU A 124 -3.58 -30.71 12.62
C GLU A 124 -5.04 -30.99 12.37
N PHE A 125 -5.65 -30.24 11.45
CA PHE A 125 -7.04 -30.42 11.11
C PHE A 125 -7.37 -30.09 9.65
N ILE A 126 -8.51 -30.60 9.20
CA ILE A 126 -9.17 -30.21 7.95
C ILE A 126 -10.63 -29.89 8.24
N GLU A 127 -11.16 -28.89 7.54
CA GLU A 127 -12.57 -28.52 7.58
C GLU A 127 -13.22 -28.67 6.22
N PHE A 128 -14.44 -29.19 6.18
CA PHE A 128 -15.16 -29.36 4.93
C PHE A 128 -16.66 -29.52 5.17
N THR A 129 -17.45 -29.12 4.16
CA THR A 129 -18.87 -29.50 4.05
C THR A 129 -18.98 -30.72 3.13
N PRO A 130 -19.45 -31.88 3.64
CA PRO A 130 -19.44 -33.12 2.88
C PRO A 130 -20.51 -33.09 1.79
N THR A 131 -20.16 -33.63 0.63
CA THR A 131 -21.06 -33.84 -0.51
C THR A 131 -21.52 -35.30 -0.60
N PHE A 132 -21.06 -36.14 0.32
CA PHE A 132 -21.34 -37.57 0.38
C PHE A 132 -21.63 -38.01 1.83
N GLY A 133 -22.72 -38.76 2.04
CA GLY A 133 -23.27 -39.02 3.38
C GLY A 133 -22.52 -40.06 4.24
N ASN A 134 -21.47 -40.69 3.71
CA ASN A 134 -20.60 -41.61 4.45
C ASN A 134 -19.15 -41.38 4.04
N LEU A 135 -18.28 -41.14 5.02
CA LEU A 135 -16.87 -40.84 4.79
C LEU A 135 -15.97 -41.86 5.48
N ARG A 136 -14.82 -42.13 4.87
CA ARG A 136 -13.66 -42.74 5.52
C ARG A 136 -12.82 -41.63 6.10
N VAL A 137 -12.84 -41.49 7.41
CA VAL A 137 -11.92 -40.63 8.14
C VAL A 137 -10.60 -41.39 8.24
N ARG A 138 -9.54 -40.89 7.59
CA ARG A 138 -8.27 -41.60 7.45
C ARG A 138 -7.08 -40.70 7.80
N ILE A 139 -6.18 -41.24 8.62
CA ILE A 139 -4.85 -40.69 8.89
C ILE A 139 -3.84 -41.70 8.37
N GLY A 140 -2.83 -41.25 7.64
CA GLY A 140 -1.82 -42.15 7.10
C GLY A 140 -0.76 -41.44 6.31
N MET A 141 -0.13 -42.18 5.41
CA MET A 141 0.78 -41.63 4.41
C MET A 141 0.18 -41.69 3.02
N PHE A 142 0.62 -40.76 2.18
CA PHE A 142 0.33 -40.79 0.76
C PHE A 142 1.49 -40.14 -0.01
N GLY A 143 1.91 -40.74 -1.12
CA GLY A 143 3.05 -40.25 -1.89
C GLY A 143 3.84 -41.35 -2.59
N GLY A 144 4.94 -40.97 -3.23
CA GLY A 144 5.89 -41.88 -3.85
C GLY A 144 6.65 -42.75 -2.83
N ASN A 145 7.28 -43.82 -3.32
CA ASN A 145 7.94 -44.85 -2.49
C ASN A 145 9.22 -44.38 -1.78
N GLY A 146 9.68 -43.14 -2.00
CA GLY A 146 10.89 -42.60 -1.40
C GLY A 146 10.76 -42.10 0.05
N TRP A 147 9.57 -42.20 0.66
CA TRP A 147 9.36 -41.87 2.06
C TRP A 147 9.60 -43.07 3.00
N ASN A 148 10.22 -42.79 4.15
CA ASN A 148 10.37 -43.70 5.27
C ASN A 148 9.64 -43.10 6.48
N PRO A 149 8.35 -43.42 6.70
CA PRO A 149 7.59 -42.88 7.81
C PRO A 149 8.18 -43.25 9.15
N ARG A 150 8.16 -42.27 10.05
CA ARG A 150 8.06 -42.55 11.47
C ARG A 150 7.31 -41.43 12.19
N PHE A 151 6.03 -41.63 12.45
CA PHE A 151 5.23 -40.65 13.16
C PHE A 151 4.15 -41.32 14.02
N PHE A 152 3.62 -40.58 14.97
CA PHE A 152 2.54 -41.03 15.84
C PHE A 152 1.31 -40.16 15.63
N THR A 153 0.13 -40.74 15.83
CA THR A 153 -1.12 -40.00 15.95
C THR A 153 -1.88 -40.43 17.18
N ASP A 154 -2.57 -39.48 17.78
CA ASP A 154 -3.36 -39.66 18.99
C ASP A 154 -4.53 -38.65 19.03
N ASP A 155 -5.50 -38.90 19.92
CA ASP A 155 -6.64 -38.02 20.18
C ASP A 155 -7.34 -37.50 18.90
N VAL A 156 -7.77 -38.42 18.02
CA VAL A 156 -8.40 -38.05 16.75
C VAL A 156 -9.84 -37.61 16.97
N THR A 157 -10.20 -36.43 16.50
CA THR A 157 -11.55 -35.89 16.62
C THR A 157 -12.20 -35.71 15.25
N PHE A 158 -13.45 -36.15 15.14
CA PHE A 158 -14.28 -35.85 13.97
C PHE A 158 -15.63 -35.34 14.44
N ASN A 159 -15.83 -34.03 14.33
CA ASN A 159 -16.94 -33.31 14.94
C ASN A 159 -17.74 -32.56 13.86
N GLN A 160 -19.06 -32.52 14.03
CA GLN A 160 -19.91 -31.57 13.31
C GLN A 160 -19.76 -30.18 13.96
N LEU A 161 -19.47 -29.16 13.16
CA LEU A 161 -19.43 -27.76 13.59
C LEU A 161 -20.85 -27.19 13.53
N GLY A 162 -21.35 -26.68 14.65
CA GLY A 162 -22.75 -26.25 14.76
C GLY A 162 -23.07 -25.21 15.84
N GLY A 163 -22.07 -24.51 16.37
CA GLY A 163 -22.24 -23.50 17.42
C GLY A 163 -21.41 -22.24 17.17
N SER A 164 -21.63 -21.21 17.99
CA SER A 164 -20.68 -20.09 18.15
C SER A 164 -19.37 -20.60 18.74
N ASN A 165 -18.22 -20.14 18.22
CA ASN A 165 -16.89 -20.47 18.72
C ASN A 165 -16.82 -20.40 20.26
N LEU A 166 -16.32 -21.44 20.92
CA LEU A 166 -16.10 -21.45 22.37
C LEU A 166 -14.62 -21.14 22.66
N PRO A 167 -14.31 -20.25 23.62
CA PRO A 167 -12.93 -19.95 23.94
C PRO A 167 -12.21 -21.19 24.52
N PRO A 168 -10.88 -21.30 24.32
CA PRO A 168 -10.10 -22.41 24.84
C PRO A 168 -10.11 -22.45 26.36
N VAL A 169 -9.94 -23.62 26.96
CA VAL A 169 -9.91 -23.84 28.41
C VAL A 169 -8.49 -24.11 28.88
N ILE A 170 -7.94 -23.22 29.71
CA ILE A 170 -6.65 -23.42 30.38
C ILE A 170 -6.81 -24.48 31.48
N SER A 171 -6.19 -25.64 31.30
CA SER A 171 -6.28 -26.77 32.23
C SER A 171 -5.24 -26.71 33.35
N ALA A 172 -4.08 -26.10 33.10
CA ALA A 172 -3.04 -25.84 34.10
C ALA A 172 -2.13 -24.68 33.71
N VAL A 173 -1.68 -23.89 34.71
CA VAL A 173 -0.61 -22.88 34.57
C VAL A 173 0.27 -22.91 35.82
N ASN A 174 1.59 -22.80 35.65
CA ASN A 174 2.54 -22.72 36.76
C ASN A 174 3.67 -21.74 36.43
N ALA A 175 4.09 -20.93 37.42
CA ALA A 175 5.28 -20.10 37.40
C ALA A 175 6.14 -20.39 38.64
N SER A 176 7.45 -20.57 38.46
CA SER A 176 8.36 -20.86 39.57
C SER A 176 9.79 -20.36 39.32
N PRO A 177 10.42 -19.66 40.29
CA PRO A 177 9.84 -19.08 41.52
C PRO A 177 8.96 -17.85 41.22
N VAL A 178 8.01 -17.53 42.10
CA VAL A 178 7.17 -16.31 41.99
C VAL A 178 7.72 -15.11 42.79
N SER A 179 8.88 -15.25 43.41
CA SER A 179 9.54 -14.14 44.10
C SER A 179 11.04 -14.39 44.27
N GLY A 180 11.85 -13.33 44.24
CA GLY A 180 13.28 -13.43 44.53
C GLY A 180 14.03 -12.11 44.35
N ALA A 181 15.36 -12.17 44.36
CA ALA A 181 16.20 -11.02 44.05
C ALA A 181 16.61 -11.00 42.57
N VAL A 182 16.87 -9.84 41.97
CA VAL A 182 17.40 -9.82 40.59
C VAL A 182 18.83 -10.40 40.53
N PRO A 183 19.25 -10.97 39.39
CA PRO A 183 18.38 -11.40 38.29
C PRO A 183 17.52 -12.59 38.72
N LEU A 184 16.19 -12.49 38.54
CA LEU A 184 15.26 -13.57 38.89
C LEU A 184 14.88 -14.36 37.64
N SER A 185 15.40 -15.57 37.51
CA SER A 185 14.98 -16.50 36.46
C SER A 185 13.71 -17.24 36.85
N VAL A 186 12.65 -17.08 36.06
CA VAL A 186 11.33 -17.71 36.25
C VAL A 186 11.03 -18.64 35.08
N THR A 187 10.64 -19.87 35.38
CA THR A 187 10.14 -20.82 34.39
C THR A 187 8.62 -20.94 34.51
N VAL A 188 7.94 -20.94 33.38
CA VAL A 188 6.48 -21.07 33.28
C VAL A 188 6.09 -22.26 32.42
N THR A 189 4.97 -22.90 32.75
CA THR A 189 4.38 -24.01 31.99
C THR A 189 2.86 -23.88 31.94
N ALA A 190 2.26 -24.27 30.83
CA ALA A 190 0.83 -24.17 30.56
C ALA A 190 0.31 -25.41 29.80
N SER A 191 -0.95 -25.76 30.05
CA SER A 191 -1.71 -26.73 29.26
C SER A 191 -3.12 -26.18 29.05
N ALA A 192 -3.66 -26.34 27.85
CA ALA A 192 -4.99 -25.88 27.48
C ALA A 192 -5.58 -26.80 26.40
N VAL A 193 -6.90 -26.80 26.29
CA VAL A 193 -7.67 -27.53 25.28
C VAL A 193 -8.79 -26.66 24.76
N ASP A 194 -9.09 -26.76 23.47
CA ASP A 194 -10.23 -26.09 22.87
C ASP A 194 -11.42 -27.07 22.80
N PRO A 195 -12.60 -26.71 23.36
CA PRO A 195 -13.81 -27.54 23.32
C PRO A 195 -14.40 -27.79 21.92
N ASP A 196 -14.24 -26.88 20.96
CA ASP A 196 -14.84 -26.96 19.62
C ASP A 196 -13.84 -26.76 18.47
N GLY A 197 -12.57 -26.48 18.79
CA GLY A 197 -11.50 -26.40 17.83
C GLY A 197 -10.13 -26.88 18.33
N VAL A 198 -9.08 -26.13 17.98
CA VAL A 198 -7.69 -26.41 18.34
C VAL A 198 -7.06 -25.18 18.97
N VAL A 199 -6.22 -25.39 19.99
CA VAL A 199 -5.38 -24.30 20.53
C VAL A 199 -4.34 -23.94 19.48
N ARG A 200 -4.46 -22.73 18.90
CA ARG A 200 -3.56 -22.23 17.87
C ARG A 200 -2.36 -21.48 18.47
N LEU A 201 -2.55 -20.82 19.61
CA LEU A 201 -1.51 -20.02 20.26
C LEU A 201 -1.54 -20.20 21.78
N THR A 202 -0.35 -20.28 22.39
CA THR A 202 -0.15 -20.07 23.82
C THR A 202 0.95 -19.04 23.99
N ARG A 203 0.60 -17.89 24.58
CA ARG A 203 1.46 -16.73 24.76
C ARG A 203 1.66 -16.45 26.24
N HIS A 204 2.91 -16.31 26.63
CA HIS A 204 3.38 -15.93 27.95
C HIS A 204 3.79 -14.46 27.89
N ASP A 205 3.13 -13.60 28.66
CA ASP A 205 3.53 -12.22 28.88
C ASP A 205 4.08 -12.11 30.31
N PHE A 206 5.29 -11.62 30.49
CA PHE A 206 5.94 -11.57 31.79
C PHE A 206 5.64 -10.28 32.57
N GLY A 207 4.83 -9.37 32.02
CA GLY A 207 4.41 -8.14 32.68
C GLY A 207 5.49 -7.06 32.73
N ASP A 208 6.67 -7.30 32.15
CA ASP A 208 7.75 -6.33 31.99
C ASP A 208 8.00 -5.95 30.52
N GLY A 209 7.07 -6.33 29.64
CA GLY A 209 7.15 -6.13 28.19
C GLY A 209 7.76 -7.29 27.41
N SER A 210 8.24 -8.34 28.09
CA SER A 210 8.71 -9.57 27.43
C SER A 210 7.56 -10.53 27.17
N THR A 211 7.48 -11.05 25.94
CA THR A 211 6.56 -12.14 25.62
C THR A 211 7.25 -13.33 24.94
N LEU A 212 6.77 -14.54 25.25
CA LEU A 212 7.28 -15.79 24.71
C LEU A 212 6.11 -16.69 24.31
N LEU A 213 6.32 -17.55 23.31
CA LEU A 213 5.31 -18.50 22.84
C LEU A 213 5.61 -19.92 23.28
N GLY A 214 4.58 -20.75 23.28
CA GLY A 214 4.65 -22.19 23.53
C GLY A 214 3.96 -22.61 24.83
N SER A 215 3.99 -23.90 25.13
CA SER A 215 3.44 -24.46 26.38
C SER A 215 4.37 -24.31 27.58
N SER A 216 5.60 -23.84 27.36
CA SER A 216 6.55 -23.53 28.43
C SER A 216 7.52 -22.44 27.99
N ALA A 217 7.92 -21.58 28.92
CA ALA A 217 8.90 -20.53 28.67
C ALA A 217 9.79 -20.27 29.90
N SER A 218 10.91 -19.59 29.70
CA SER A 218 11.77 -19.11 30.80
C SER A 218 12.17 -17.67 30.55
N HIS A 219 12.03 -16.84 31.57
CA HIS A 219 12.33 -15.40 31.55
C HIS A 219 13.26 -15.00 32.69
N ILE A 220 14.01 -13.91 32.52
CA ILE A 220 14.86 -13.34 33.56
C ILE A 220 14.46 -11.90 33.83
N TYR A 221 13.89 -11.64 35.00
CA TYR A 221 13.66 -10.28 35.48
C TYR A 221 14.98 -9.66 35.93
N GLY A 222 15.44 -8.67 35.16
CA GLY A 222 16.69 -7.94 35.44
C GLY A 222 16.52 -6.78 36.41
N ALA A 223 15.31 -6.22 36.55
CA ALA A 223 15.02 -5.08 37.41
C ALA A 223 14.10 -5.49 38.59
N PRO A 224 14.22 -4.84 39.76
CA PRO A 224 13.30 -5.08 40.86
C PRO A 224 11.95 -4.43 40.56
N GLY A 225 10.86 -5.10 40.89
CA GLY A 225 9.50 -4.68 40.60
C GLY A 225 8.49 -5.76 40.97
N ASP A 226 7.21 -5.39 41.02
CA ASP A 226 6.10 -6.34 41.09
C ASP A 226 5.54 -6.48 39.68
N TYR A 227 5.64 -7.67 39.10
CA TYR A 227 5.25 -7.97 37.73
C TYR A 227 4.01 -8.86 37.72
N GLU A 228 3.10 -8.62 36.77
CA GLU A 228 1.96 -9.51 36.52
C GLU A 228 2.25 -10.36 35.29
N TYR A 229 2.67 -11.60 35.50
CA TYR A 229 2.76 -12.58 34.42
C TYR A 229 1.35 -12.95 33.96
N SER A 230 1.07 -12.89 32.66
CA SER A 230 -0.19 -13.37 32.07
C SER A 230 0.06 -14.44 31.01
N LEU A 231 -0.91 -15.34 30.87
CA LEU A 231 -0.93 -16.41 29.89
C LEU A 231 -2.20 -16.24 29.05
N THR A 232 -2.03 -16.02 27.76
CA THR A 232 -3.11 -15.97 26.76
C THR A 232 -3.08 -17.25 25.94
N VAL A 233 -4.22 -17.92 25.83
CA VAL A 233 -4.41 -19.06 24.92
C VAL A 233 -5.46 -18.70 23.90
N VAL A 234 -5.15 -18.84 22.60
CA VAL A 234 -6.04 -18.51 21.49
C VAL A 234 -6.35 -19.76 20.68
N ASP A 235 -7.62 -19.94 20.31
CA ASP A 235 -8.05 -20.99 19.40
C ASP A 235 -7.86 -20.62 17.91
N ASP A 236 -8.18 -21.55 17.02
CA ASP A 236 -8.03 -21.36 15.59
C ASP A 236 -9.10 -20.48 14.93
N GLN A 237 -10.14 -20.12 15.67
CA GLN A 237 -11.20 -19.18 15.27
C GLN A 237 -11.06 -17.80 15.96
N GLY A 238 -9.98 -17.60 16.74
CA GLY A 238 -9.59 -16.35 17.35
C GLY A 238 -10.19 -16.03 18.72
N ALA A 239 -10.95 -16.94 19.35
CA ALA A 239 -11.33 -16.72 20.75
C ALA A 239 -10.17 -17.06 21.69
N ALA A 240 -10.12 -16.36 22.82
CA ALA A 240 -8.98 -16.41 23.72
C ALA A 240 -9.42 -16.54 25.18
N THR A 241 -8.56 -17.13 25.99
CA THR A 241 -8.68 -17.19 27.45
C THR A 241 -7.37 -16.77 28.08
N ASP A 242 -7.46 -15.96 29.14
CA ASP A 242 -6.32 -15.43 29.88
C ASP A 242 -6.28 -15.87 31.35
N THR A 243 -5.09 -15.94 31.93
CA THR A 243 -4.88 -16.06 33.39
C THR A 243 -3.61 -15.34 33.80
N ALA A 244 -3.52 -14.89 35.07
CA ALA A 244 -2.37 -14.14 35.57
C ALA A 244 -1.77 -14.68 36.89
N ILE A 245 -0.48 -14.43 37.11
CA ILE A 245 0.30 -14.75 38.33
C ILE A 245 1.21 -13.56 38.68
N ALA A 246 1.14 -13.07 39.92
CA ALA A 246 2.05 -12.04 40.40
C ALA A 246 3.46 -12.58 40.68
N ILE A 247 4.49 -11.84 40.26
CA ILE A 247 5.92 -12.15 40.47
C ILE A 247 6.59 -10.95 41.15
N ALA A 248 7.15 -11.16 42.34
CA ALA A 248 7.78 -10.11 43.14
C ALA A 248 9.31 -10.16 43.08
N VAL A 249 9.93 -9.14 42.50
CA VAL A 249 11.38 -9.08 42.26
C VAL A 249 11.99 -7.95 43.09
N THR A 250 13.02 -8.28 43.86
CA THR A 250 13.60 -7.39 44.88
C THR A 250 15.09 -7.14 44.64
N GLU A 251 15.64 -6.01 45.10
CA GLU A 251 17.10 -5.82 45.19
C GLU A 251 17.48 -4.65 46.11
N SER A 252 18.70 -4.69 46.65
CA SER A 252 19.36 -3.57 47.30
C SER A 252 20.26 -2.81 46.32
N GLY A 253 20.14 -1.48 46.23
CA GLY A 253 21.01 -0.64 45.40
C GLY A 253 20.28 0.23 44.38
N TYR A 254 18.98 -0.01 44.16
CA TYR A 254 18.11 0.84 43.35
C TYR A 254 17.52 1.98 44.19
N PRO A 255 17.25 3.16 43.60
CA PRO A 255 16.43 4.16 44.26
C PRO A 255 14.99 3.63 44.39
N PHE A 256 14.23 4.10 45.37
CA PHE A 256 12.77 3.99 45.34
C PHE A 256 12.18 5.35 44.98
N VAL A 257 11.06 5.30 44.28
CA VAL A 257 10.17 6.41 43.99
C VAL A 257 8.76 5.90 44.20
N VAL A 258 7.94 6.67 44.91
CA VAL A 258 6.54 6.32 45.17
C VAL A 258 5.70 7.58 45.11
N ILE A 259 4.70 7.59 44.24
CA ILE A 259 3.63 8.59 44.12
C ILE A 259 2.60 8.28 45.20
N THR A 260 2.27 9.28 46.02
CA THR A 260 1.32 9.12 47.14
C THR A 260 0.20 10.17 47.14
N SER A 261 0.32 11.19 46.29
CA SER A 261 -0.63 12.27 46.13
C SER A 261 -0.83 12.53 44.62
N PRO A 262 -2.08 12.68 44.15
CA PRO A 262 -3.31 12.85 44.93
C PRO A 262 -3.88 11.57 45.55
N THR A 263 -3.38 10.40 45.14
CA THR A 263 -3.77 9.09 45.66
C THR A 263 -2.56 8.15 45.65
N ALA A 264 -2.65 7.05 46.40
CA ALA A 264 -1.72 5.93 46.34
C ALA A 264 -2.25 4.77 45.47
N ALA A 265 -3.38 4.97 44.79
CA ALA A 265 -3.89 4.04 43.79
C ALA A 265 -3.27 4.35 42.43
N ASP A 266 -3.14 3.32 41.58
CA ASP A 266 -2.52 3.44 40.25
C ASP A 266 -3.35 4.33 39.30
N THR A 267 -4.62 4.57 39.61
CA THR A 267 -5.53 5.38 38.79
C THR A 267 -6.23 6.48 39.59
N VAL A 268 -6.45 7.64 38.93
CA VAL A 268 -7.26 8.74 39.46
C VAL A 268 -8.04 9.43 38.34
N ILE A 269 -9.27 9.87 38.66
CA ILE A 269 -10.11 10.66 37.76
C ILE A 269 -10.14 12.10 38.27
N VAL A 270 -9.91 13.05 37.37
CA VAL A 270 -9.89 14.50 37.69
C VAL A 270 -10.72 15.30 36.71
N SER A 271 -11.18 16.48 37.14
CA SER A 271 -11.94 17.42 36.30
C SER A 271 -11.15 18.66 35.90
N ASP A 272 -9.95 18.84 36.45
CA ASP A 272 -9.08 19.98 36.15
C ASP A 272 -8.07 19.57 35.07
N ALA A 273 -7.75 20.49 34.16
CA ALA A 273 -6.79 20.28 33.07
C ALA A 273 -5.32 20.23 33.53
N VAL A 274 -5.07 20.37 34.83
CA VAL A 274 -3.76 20.28 35.45
C VAL A 274 -3.83 19.43 36.71
N ILE A 275 -2.74 18.73 37.02
CA ILE A 275 -2.59 17.94 38.25
C ILE A 275 -1.30 18.31 38.98
N SER A 276 -1.33 18.16 40.31
CA SER A 276 -0.13 18.20 41.14
C SER A 276 0.13 16.82 41.71
N LEU A 277 1.39 16.37 41.62
CA LEU A 277 1.84 15.10 42.17
C LEU A 277 2.76 15.33 43.35
N GLY A 278 2.70 14.41 44.31
CA GLY A 278 3.58 14.39 45.45
C GLY A 278 3.91 12.96 45.89
N GLY A 279 5.09 12.79 46.45
CA GLY A 279 5.58 11.45 46.79
C GLY A 279 6.90 11.45 47.52
N THR A 280 7.49 10.26 47.61
CA THR A 280 8.76 10.02 48.32
C THR A 280 9.83 9.47 47.39
N LEU A 281 11.08 9.88 47.62
CA LEU A 281 12.27 9.43 46.89
C LEU A 281 13.31 8.90 47.87
N SER A 282 14.18 8.00 47.42
CA SER A 282 15.39 7.67 48.17
C SER A 282 16.23 8.91 48.47
N SER A 283 16.85 8.97 49.66
CA SER A 283 17.65 10.12 50.09
C SER A 283 18.95 10.33 49.29
N ASN A 284 19.36 9.36 48.48
CA ASN A 284 20.57 9.38 47.64
C ASN A 284 20.28 9.64 46.15
N VAL A 285 19.05 10.01 45.79
CA VAL A 285 18.70 10.43 44.42
C VAL A 285 19.49 11.68 44.04
N GLY A 286 20.16 11.63 42.89
CA GLY A 286 20.94 12.76 42.34
C GLY A 286 20.10 13.65 41.41
N SER A 287 19.10 13.09 40.74
CA SER A 287 18.15 13.84 39.90
C SER A 287 16.83 13.10 39.79
N ALA A 288 15.72 13.82 39.62
CA ALA A 288 14.41 13.25 39.33
C ALA A 288 13.68 14.07 38.27
N LEU A 289 12.73 13.46 37.56
CA LEU A 289 11.88 14.12 36.56
C LEU A 289 10.48 13.50 36.56
N TRP A 290 9.52 14.23 35.98
CA TRP A 290 8.24 13.67 35.56
C TRP A 290 8.10 13.70 34.04
N TYR A 291 7.34 12.76 33.47
CA TYR A 291 6.99 12.70 32.05
C TYR A 291 5.51 12.37 31.89
N ASN A 292 4.75 13.17 31.13
CA ASN A 292 3.37 12.83 30.76
C ASN A 292 3.36 12.25 29.34
N ARG A 293 3.06 10.94 29.24
CA ARG A 293 3.03 10.16 27.99
C ARG A 293 2.01 10.64 26.98
N ARG A 294 0.95 11.32 27.43
CA ARG A 294 -0.13 11.77 26.53
C ARG A 294 0.18 13.11 25.84
N THR A 295 1.00 13.95 26.47
CA THR A 295 1.31 15.30 25.98
C THR A 295 2.78 15.47 25.57
N ASP A 296 3.58 14.41 25.71
CA ASP A 296 5.05 14.42 25.59
C ASP A 296 5.69 15.57 26.38
N GLN A 297 5.11 15.95 27.53
CA GLN A 297 5.65 17.02 28.37
C GLN A 297 6.48 16.41 29.49
N SER A 298 7.54 17.10 29.89
CA SER A 298 8.40 16.67 30.99
C SER A 298 9.00 17.82 31.75
N GLY A 299 9.29 17.59 33.03
CA GLY A 299 9.88 18.60 33.91
C GLY A 299 10.79 18.00 34.97
N ALA A 300 11.76 18.79 35.42
CA ALA A 300 12.68 18.41 36.48
C ALA A 300 11.99 18.43 37.85
N ILE A 301 12.37 17.49 38.71
CA ILE A 301 11.95 17.42 40.11
C ILE A 301 13.16 17.66 41.00
N LEU A 302 13.01 18.51 42.02
CA LEU A 302 14.03 18.71 43.04
C LEU A 302 14.25 17.38 43.82
N PRO A 303 15.47 16.83 43.84
CA PRO A 303 15.74 15.52 44.42
C PRO A 303 15.86 15.60 45.96
N THR A 304 14.74 15.81 46.64
CA THR A 304 14.61 15.71 48.10
C THR A 304 13.94 14.39 48.49
N SER A 305 14.02 13.96 49.76
CA SER A 305 13.41 12.69 50.23
C SER A 305 11.88 12.64 50.06
N SER A 306 11.26 13.79 49.81
CA SER A 306 9.90 13.95 49.32
C SER A 306 9.91 14.86 48.11
N PHE A 307 9.02 14.68 47.16
CA PHE A 307 8.86 15.58 46.02
C PHE A 307 7.45 16.15 45.93
N THR A 308 7.35 17.31 45.31
CA THR A 308 6.10 17.91 44.85
C THR A 308 6.34 18.52 43.48
N THR A 309 5.49 18.23 42.53
CA THR A 309 5.44 18.87 41.21
C THR A 309 4.01 19.32 40.96
N SER A 310 3.82 20.51 40.40
CA SER A 310 2.53 21.13 40.19
C SER A 310 2.38 21.57 38.75
N GLU A 311 1.14 21.84 38.34
CA GLU A 311 0.81 22.36 37.00
C GLU A 311 1.21 21.40 35.86
N ILE A 312 1.18 20.09 36.10
CA ILE A 312 1.32 19.11 35.01
C ILE A 312 0.06 19.16 34.16
N GLY A 313 0.19 19.64 32.93
CA GLY A 313 -0.90 19.71 31.96
C GLY A 313 -1.41 18.33 31.55
N LEU A 314 -2.73 18.22 31.41
CA LEU A 314 -3.43 17.01 31.00
C LEU A 314 -4.17 17.25 29.68
N ALA A 315 -4.09 16.30 28.75
CA ALA A 315 -5.03 16.22 27.64
C ALA A 315 -6.30 15.50 28.09
N PRO A 316 -7.49 15.73 27.50
CA PRO A 316 -8.68 14.95 27.85
C PRO A 316 -8.46 13.45 27.67
N GLY A 317 -9.12 12.65 28.52
CA GLY A 317 -8.96 11.21 28.53
C GLY A 317 -7.78 10.77 29.40
N TRP A 318 -7.17 9.64 29.02
CA TRP A 318 -6.08 9.05 29.78
C TRP A 318 -4.74 9.78 29.54
N ASN A 319 -4.07 10.09 30.65
CA ASN A 319 -2.70 10.58 30.73
C ASN A 319 -1.95 9.64 31.66
N TRP A 320 -0.76 9.22 31.27
CA TRP A 320 0.10 8.41 32.13
C TRP A 320 1.29 9.27 32.51
N ILE A 321 1.49 9.45 33.82
CA ILE A 321 2.53 10.33 34.34
C ILE A 321 3.53 9.49 35.09
N ASP A 322 4.71 9.36 34.51
CA ASP A 322 5.87 8.69 35.09
C ASP A 322 6.64 9.68 35.97
N VAL A 323 7.00 9.27 37.19
CA VAL A 323 7.99 9.96 38.02
C VAL A 323 9.22 9.09 38.13
N GLN A 324 10.34 9.59 37.62
CA GLN A 324 11.59 8.86 37.54
C GLN A 324 12.64 9.43 38.50
N ALA A 325 13.28 8.55 39.25
CA ALA A 325 14.38 8.85 40.15
C ALA A 325 15.70 8.25 39.66
N ARG A 326 16.77 9.04 39.70
CA ARG A 326 18.11 8.64 39.23
C ARG A 326 19.17 8.78 40.29
N LEU A 327 19.95 7.73 40.48
CA LEU A 327 21.14 7.76 41.31
C LEU A 327 22.35 8.35 40.57
N PRO A 328 23.36 8.90 41.27
CA PRO A 328 24.57 9.43 40.62
C PRO A 328 25.36 8.43 39.77
N ASN A 329 25.20 7.12 40.00
CA ASN A 329 25.84 6.05 39.24
C ASN A 329 25.11 5.70 37.91
N GLY A 330 23.96 6.32 37.64
CA GLY A 330 23.18 6.13 36.40
C GLY A 330 22.00 5.17 36.51
N THR A 331 21.81 4.46 37.63
CA THR A 331 20.67 3.56 37.87
C THR A 331 19.38 4.34 38.10
N LEU A 332 18.26 3.81 37.58
CA LEU A 332 16.95 4.45 37.51
C LEU A 332 15.84 3.59 38.10
N ARG A 333 14.81 4.24 38.65
CA ARG A 333 13.49 3.66 38.89
C ARG A 333 12.41 4.67 38.59
N SER A 334 11.28 4.18 38.12
CA SER A 334 10.08 4.96 37.86
C SER A 334 8.92 4.43 38.70
N ASP A 335 7.96 5.31 38.95
CA ASP A 335 6.61 4.99 39.42
C ASP A 335 5.62 5.73 38.53
N GLU A 336 4.46 5.15 38.27
CA GLU A 336 3.47 5.68 37.32
C GLU A 336 2.13 5.93 38.01
N ILE A 337 1.44 6.99 37.59
CA ILE A 337 0.02 7.17 37.86
C ILE A 337 -0.74 7.41 36.56
N ALA A 338 -1.81 6.65 36.35
CA ALA A 338 -2.76 6.86 35.25
C ALA A 338 -3.86 7.84 35.68
N VAL A 339 -3.92 9.00 35.02
CA VAL A 339 -4.84 10.09 35.30
C VAL A 339 -5.84 10.20 34.16
N ARG A 340 -7.13 9.94 34.43
CA ARG A 340 -8.20 10.25 33.47
C ARG A 340 -8.72 11.66 33.72
N TYR A 341 -8.37 12.59 32.84
CA TYR A 341 -8.98 13.91 32.81
C TYR A 341 -10.33 13.84 32.10
N SER A 342 -11.41 14.11 32.82
CA SER A 342 -12.77 14.21 32.27
C SER A 342 -13.22 15.68 32.34
N PRO A 343 -13.08 16.44 31.23
CA PRO A 343 -13.53 17.83 31.20
C PRO A 343 -15.03 17.92 31.53
N PRO A 344 -15.46 18.87 32.38
CA PRO A 344 -16.87 19.02 32.71
C PRO A 344 -17.74 19.23 31.47
N GLY A 345 -18.74 18.37 31.28
CA GLY A 345 -19.67 18.46 30.15
C GLY A 345 -19.16 17.89 28.82
N TYR A 346 -18.02 17.19 28.82
CA TYR A 346 -17.49 16.52 27.64
C TYR A 346 -18.39 15.33 27.22
N SER A 347 -18.91 15.35 25.99
CA SER A 347 -19.76 14.30 25.43
C SER A 347 -19.28 13.82 24.05
N GLY A 348 -18.04 14.13 23.69
CA GLY A 348 -17.42 13.85 22.40
C GLY A 348 -16.44 14.97 21.99
N PRO A 349 -15.73 14.81 20.85
CA PRO A 349 -14.68 15.73 20.43
C PRO A 349 -15.14 17.19 20.33
N LEU A 350 -14.28 18.14 20.70
CA LEU A 350 -14.56 19.58 20.54
C LEU A 350 -13.78 20.12 19.34
N LEU A 351 -14.50 20.76 18.41
CA LEU A 351 -13.97 21.31 17.16
C LEU A 351 -13.90 22.83 17.23
N SER A 352 -12.76 23.43 16.89
CA SER A 352 -12.56 24.89 16.95
C SER A 352 -11.56 25.41 15.93
N ASN A 353 -11.44 26.74 15.82
CA ASN A 353 -10.40 27.43 15.04
C ASN A 353 -10.38 27.08 13.54
N PHE A 354 -11.55 26.95 12.93
CA PHE A 354 -11.68 26.70 11.49
C PHE A 354 -11.06 27.82 10.64
N VAL A 355 -10.17 27.44 9.73
CA VAL A 355 -9.54 28.30 8.71
C VAL A 355 -9.76 27.67 7.34
N SER A 356 -10.41 28.40 6.44
CA SER A 356 -10.62 27.99 5.05
C SER A 356 -9.49 28.53 4.16
N SER A 357 -8.99 27.73 3.22
CA SER A 357 -7.98 28.17 2.25
C SER A 357 -8.52 29.25 1.31
N ALA A 358 -9.80 29.19 0.95
CA ALA A 358 -10.47 30.14 0.07
C ALA A 358 -11.98 30.22 0.35
N ALA A 359 -12.61 31.32 -0.08
CA ALA A 359 -14.07 31.46 -0.09
C ALA A 359 -14.71 30.95 -1.39
N SER A 360 -13.91 30.77 -2.44
CA SER A 360 -14.33 30.23 -3.74
C SER A 360 -13.17 29.47 -4.39
N VAL A 361 -13.49 28.39 -5.10
CA VAL A 361 -12.55 27.54 -5.85
C VAL A 361 -13.19 27.13 -7.18
N SER A 362 -12.40 26.76 -8.19
CA SER A 362 -12.93 26.20 -9.43
C SER A 362 -13.32 24.72 -9.24
N GLN A 363 -14.13 24.17 -10.14
CA GLN A 363 -14.36 22.72 -10.21
C GLN A 363 -13.01 21.98 -10.24
N TYR A 364 -12.94 20.86 -9.50
CA TYR A 364 -11.76 20.01 -9.35
C TYR A 364 -10.53 20.62 -8.66
N ASP A 365 -10.53 21.91 -8.34
CA ASP A 365 -9.45 22.53 -7.58
C ASP A 365 -9.52 22.15 -6.09
N LEU A 366 -8.36 22.18 -5.43
CA LEU A 366 -8.23 21.94 -4.00
C LEU A 366 -8.96 23.03 -3.19
N TRP A 367 -9.84 22.58 -2.30
CA TRP A 367 -10.31 23.35 -1.16
C TRP A 367 -9.84 22.70 0.15
N GLU A 368 -9.30 23.51 1.07
CA GLU A 368 -8.72 23.02 2.32
C GLU A 368 -9.33 23.74 3.52
N ILE A 369 -9.61 22.98 4.59
CA ILE A 369 -10.03 23.52 5.88
C ILE A 369 -9.09 22.99 6.96
N GLU A 370 -8.46 23.88 7.71
CA GLU A 370 -7.69 23.57 8.91
C GLU A 370 -8.52 23.85 10.17
N PHE A 371 -8.39 23.03 11.21
CA PHE A 371 -9.07 23.21 12.50
C PHE A 371 -8.41 22.41 13.63
N ASP A 372 -8.77 22.74 14.87
CA ASP A 372 -8.32 22.04 16.06
C ASP A 372 -9.37 21.03 16.54
N VAL A 373 -8.91 19.88 17.05
CA VAL A 373 -9.76 18.85 17.64
C VAL A 373 -9.25 18.50 19.03
N GLN A 374 -10.11 18.67 20.03
CA GLN A 374 -9.84 18.23 21.40
C GLN A 374 -10.61 16.92 21.67
N SER A 375 -9.89 15.81 21.87
CA SER A 375 -10.46 14.47 21.99
C SER A 375 -9.92 13.69 23.20
N THR A 376 -10.70 12.72 23.72
CA THR A 376 -10.19 11.74 24.71
C THR A 376 -9.32 10.66 24.07
N ALA A 377 -9.31 10.55 22.74
CA ALA A 377 -8.63 9.52 21.96
C ALA A 377 -7.12 9.42 22.23
N THR A 378 -6.64 8.24 22.61
CA THR A 378 -5.21 7.97 22.89
C THR A 378 -4.40 7.68 21.64
N ALA A 379 -5.05 7.25 20.55
CA ALA A 379 -4.45 7.09 19.23
C ALA A 379 -5.18 7.97 18.20
N PRO A 380 -5.08 9.32 18.30
CA PRO A 380 -5.91 10.23 17.50
C PRO A 380 -5.64 10.19 16.00
N THR A 381 -4.51 9.61 15.57
CA THR A 381 -4.19 9.40 14.14
C THR A 381 -4.86 8.16 13.54
N LEU A 382 -5.46 7.30 14.36
CA LEU A 382 -6.21 6.13 13.92
C LEU A 382 -7.71 6.40 14.05
N PRO A 383 -8.55 5.90 13.13
CA PRO A 383 -10.01 6.01 13.26
C PRO A 383 -10.53 5.39 14.55
N TYR A 384 -11.60 5.97 15.09
CA TYR A 384 -12.40 5.34 16.14
C TYR A 384 -13.17 4.16 15.55
N ASP A 385 -13.06 2.99 16.19
CA ASP A 385 -13.66 1.74 15.74
C ASP A 385 -14.26 0.97 16.91
N ASP A 386 -15.51 0.52 16.74
CA ASP A 386 -16.22 -0.28 17.73
C ASP A 386 -15.96 -1.80 17.54
N ASP A 387 -15.58 -2.23 16.32
CA ASP A 387 -15.36 -3.64 15.94
C ASP A 387 -13.87 -3.88 15.72
N ILE A 388 -13.12 -3.82 16.82
CA ILE A 388 -11.67 -3.98 16.84
C ILE A 388 -11.31 -5.47 16.70
N PRO A 389 -10.43 -5.86 15.74
CA PRO A 389 -9.96 -7.22 15.62
C PRO A 389 -9.07 -7.65 16.81
N PRO A 390 -8.87 -8.96 17.04
CA PRO A 390 -7.97 -9.45 18.09
C PRO A 390 -6.59 -8.78 18.05
N ASN A 391 -6.02 -8.49 19.23
CA ASN A 391 -4.69 -7.91 19.43
C ASN A 391 -4.43 -6.53 18.77
N LEU A 392 -5.49 -5.82 18.39
CA LEU A 392 -5.42 -4.41 18.04
C LEU A 392 -5.82 -3.55 19.25
N THR A 393 -4.93 -3.40 20.22
CA THR A 393 -5.23 -2.67 21.48
C THR A 393 -5.07 -1.15 21.35
N ALA A 394 -5.37 -0.59 20.17
CA ALA A 394 -5.28 0.84 19.92
C ALA A 394 -6.42 1.55 20.67
N GLY A 395 -6.15 2.01 21.90
CA GLY A 395 -7.14 2.71 22.72
C GLY A 395 -7.85 3.81 21.93
N SER A 396 -9.18 3.76 21.91
CA SER A 396 -10.13 4.80 21.45
C SER A 396 -9.54 5.74 20.39
N GLY A 397 -9.57 5.35 19.11
CA GLY A 397 -9.15 6.24 18.01
C GLY A 397 -10.06 7.48 17.88
N LEU A 398 -9.83 8.28 16.84
CA LEU A 398 -10.60 9.47 16.52
C LEU A 398 -10.98 9.46 15.04
N THR A 399 -12.27 9.37 14.74
CA THR A 399 -12.79 9.49 13.37
C THR A 399 -13.28 10.91 13.15
N VAL A 400 -12.71 11.61 12.17
CA VAL A 400 -13.12 12.96 11.78
C VAL A 400 -13.44 12.99 10.29
N ASP A 401 -14.60 13.53 9.92
CA ASP A 401 -15.06 13.69 8.54
C ASP A 401 -15.67 15.08 8.33
N ALA A 402 -15.54 15.62 7.12
CA ALA A 402 -16.38 16.72 6.64
C ALA A 402 -17.53 16.18 5.79
N VAL A 403 -18.75 16.57 6.13
CA VAL A 403 -19.97 16.37 5.34
C VAL A 403 -20.26 17.67 4.59
N LEU A 404 -20.12 17.63 3.28
CA LEU A 404 -20.33 18.78 2.40
C LEU A 404 -21.56 18.59 1.54
N GLY A 405 -22.42 19.60 1.44
CA GLY A 405 -23.60 19.53 0.60
C GLY A 405 -23.92 20.85 -0.11
N ASN A 406 -24.53 20.75 -1.29
CA ASN A 406 -24.99 21.89 -2.10
C ASN A 406 -26.51 21.85 -2.37
N GLY A 407 -27.23 20.91 -1.74
CA GLY A 407 -28.67 20.67 -1.96
C GLY A 407 -29.00 19.75 -3.13
N ILE A 408 -28.02 19.35 -3.94
CA ILE A 408 -28.14 18.35 -5.02
C ILE A 408 -27.45 17.05 -4.59
N GLU A 409 -26.21 17.16 -4.13
CA GLU A 409 -25.38 16.04 -3.68
C GLU A 409 -24.78 16.31 -2.29
N THR A 410 -24.31 15.24 -1.66
CA THR A 410 -23.63 15.28 -0.35
C THR A 410 -22.40 14.40 -0.42
N LEU A 411 -21.25 14.96 -0.06
CA LEU A 411 -19.94 14.29 -0.07
C LEU A 411 -19.42 14.17 1.36
N ARG A 412 -18.77 13.04 1.68
CA ARG A 412 -18.10 12.82 2.96
C ARG A 412 -16.61 12.67 2.75
N TRP A 413 -15.83 13.66 3.19
CA TRP A 413 -14.38 13.65 3.07
C TRP A 413 -13.72 13.34 4.42
N PRO A 414 -12.83 12.34 4.50
CA PRO A 414 -12.04 12.11 5.69
C PRO A 414 -11.15 13.30 6.04
N ALA A 415 -10.95 13.58 7.32
CA ALA A 415 -9.91 14.49 7.78
C ALA A 415 -8.64 13.71 8.20
N PHE A 416 -7.50 14.42 8.24
CA PHE A 416 -6.21 13.87 8.66
C PHE A 416 -5.40 14.91 9.45
N PHE A 417 -4.36 14.44 10.14
CA PHE A 417 -3.44 15.30 10.87
C PHE A 417 -2.33 15.84 9.93
N LYS A 418 -2.21 17.16 9.83
CA LYS A 418 -1.31 17.87 8.93
C LYS A 418 -0.27 18.67 9.73
N ALA A 419 1.02 18.39 9.50
CA ALA A 419 2.10 19.21 10.04
C ALA A 419 2.19 20.57 9.32
N LYS A 420 2.54 21.63 10.06
CA LYS A 420 2.79 22.96 9.49
C LYS A 420 4.25 23.11 9.10
N MET A 421 4.49 23.06 7.79
CA MET A 421 5.82 23.11 7.19
C MET A 421 5.91 24.23 6.16
N GLU A 422 7.07 24.87 6.05
CA GLU A 422 7.40 25.82 4.99
C GLU A 422 8.70 25.45 4.28
N ARG A 423 8.80 25.73 2.98
CA ARG A 423 10.03 25.54 2.20
C ARG A 423 10.97 26.72 2.42
N HIS A 424 12.19 26.44 2.89
CA HIS A 424 13.26 27.41 3.08
C HIS A 424 14.57 26.83 2.51
N ASN A 425 15.12 27.44 1.46
CA ASN A 425 16.32 26.99 0.73
C ASN A 425 16.26 25.50 0.30
N GLY A 426 15.17 25.10 -0.36
CA GLY A 426 14.97 23.73 -0.84
C GLY A 426 14.69 22.68 0.26
N LYS A 427 14.62 23.09 1.53
CA LYS A 427 14.32 22.22 2.67
C LYS A 427 12.99 22.59 3.31
N LEU A 428 12.27 21.61 3.85
CA LEU A 428 11.07 21.85 4.63
C LEU A 428 11.44 22.09 6.09
N ILE A 429 10.94 23.15 6.70
CA ILE A 429 11.13 23.48 8.11
C ILE A 429 9.77 23.57 8.82
N PRO A 430 9.67 23.10 10.08
CA PRO A 430 8.44 23.25 10.86
C PRO A 430 8.19 24.71 11.23
N THR A 431 6.94 25.17 11.11
CA THR A 431 6.54 26.57 11.35
C THR A 431 5.42 26.75 12.37
N GLY A 432 4.84 25.65 12.86
CA GLY A 432 3.85 25.70 13.93
C GLY A 432 3.36 24.30 14.31
N GLU A 433 2.41 24.26 15.23
CA GLU A 433 1.77 23.01 15.64
C GLU A 433 0.91 22.43 14.51
N SER A 434 0.87 21.11 14.45
CA SER A 434 0.05 20.32 13.54
C SER A 434 -1.44 20.53 13.81
N VAL A 435 -2.24 20.50 12.75
CA VAL A 435 -3.69 20.76 12.79
C VAL A 435 -4.44 19.63 12.09
N TRP A 436 -5.74 19.51 12.38
CA TRP A 436 -6.61 18.68 11.56
C TRP A 436 -6.93 19.39 10.25
N CYS A 437 -6.96 18.62 9.18
CA CYS A 437 -7.16 19.12 7.83
C CYS A 437 -8.19 18.27 7.08
N VAL A 438 -9.08 18.94 6.35
CA VAL A 438 -9.92 18.34 5.32
C VAL A 438 -9.49 18.92 3.99
N ARG A 439 -9.23 18.05 3.01
CA ARG A 439 -9.03 18.42 1.61
C ARG A 439 -10.18 17.88 0.79
N ALA A 440 -10.79 18.75 -0.01
CA ALA A 440 -11.91 18.40 -0.87
C ALA A 440 -11.76 19.02 -2.26
N ALA A 441 -12.39 18.38 -3.24
CA ALA A 441 -12.59 18.89 -4.59
C ALA A 441 -14.05 18.67 -4.98
N PHE A 442 -14.52 19.35 -6.03
CA PHE A 442 -15.95 19.38 -6.37
C PHE A 442 -16.19 19.24 -7.87
N LYS A 443 -17.12 18.34 -8.25
CA LYS A 443 -17.59 18.19 -9.63
C LYS A 443 -18.68 19.20 -10.01
N THR A 444 -19.50 19.65 -9.06
CA THR A 444 -20.63 20.55 -9.36
C THR A 444 -20.43 21.95 -8.79
N THR A 445 -20.85 22.95 -9.57
CA THR A 445 -20.77 24.37 -9.19
C THR A 445 -21.86 24.76 -8.21
N GLY A 446 -21.67 25.89 -7.52
CA GLY A 446 -22.64 26.44 -6.57
C GLY A 446 -22.09 26.55 -5.16
N LEU A 447 -22.97 26.90 -4.22
CA LEU A 447 -22.60 27.03 -2.82
C LEU A 447 -22.59 25.66 -2.14
N TRP A 448 -21.46 25.32 -1.53
CA TRP A 448 -21.28 24.13 -0.72
C TRP A 448 -21.14 24.50 0.75
N THR A 449 -22.00 23.92 1.59
CA THR A 449 -21.93 24.07 3.06
C THR A 449 -21.22 22.88 3.67
N CYS A 450 -20.34 23.14 4.65
CA CYS A 450 -19.59 22.11 5.35
C CYS A 450 -20.08 21.94 6.80
N THR A 451 -20.24 20.70 7.24
CA THR A 451 -20.33 20.31 8.64
C THR A 451 -19.22 19.32 8.94
N VAL A 452 -18.43 19.57 9.97
CA VAL A 452 -17.39 18.62 10.40
C VAL A 452 -17.93 17.78 11.55
N GLU A 453 -17.86 16.47 11.40
CA GLU A 453 -18.26 15.46 12.37
C GLU A 453 -17.01 14.80 12.96
N ALA A 454 -16.98 14.62 14.28
CA ALA A 454 -15.88 13.94 14.95
C ALA A 454 -16.42 12.96 16.00
N ARG A 455 -15.82 11.77 16.08
CA ARG A 455 -16.22 10.67 16.97
C ARG A 455 -15.02 10.09 17.70
N ASP A 456 -15.14 9.96 19.01
CA ASP A 456 -14.27 9.15 19.86
C ASP A 456 -15.12 8.26 20.81
N GLU A 457 -14.49 7.69 21.83
CA GLU A 457 -15.17 6.81 22.80
C GLU A 457 -16.31 7.49 23.57
N ALA A 458 -16.27 8.82 23.73
CA ALA A 458 -17.28 9.55 24.50
C ALA A 458 -18.54 9.83 23.68
N GLY A 459 -18.42 9.90 22.35
CA GLY A 459 -19.54 10.12 21.45
C GLY A 459 -19.15 10.87 20.18
N THR A 460 -20.18 11.31 19.44
CA THR A 460 -20.03 12.08 18.21
C THR A 460 -20.49 13.52 18.42
N THR A 461 -19.75 14.47 17.87
CA THR A 461 -20.12 15.88 17.79
C THR A 461 -20.09 16.35 16.34
N SER A 462 -20.85 17.41 16.05
CA SER A 462 -20.89 18.04 14.74
C SER A 462 -20.83 19.55 14.89
N THR A 463 -19.97 20.20 14.13
CA THR A 463 -19.81 21.67 14.12
C THR A 463 -19.87 22.19 12.69
N THR A 464 -20.59 23.30 12.48
CA THR A 464 -20.63 23.97 11.17
C THR A 464 -19.25 24.51 10.82
N GLY A 465 -18.71 24.06 9.68
CA GLY A 465 -17.47 24.55 9.11
C GLY A 465 -17.69 25.72 8.14
N PRO A 466 -16.61 26.24 7.53
CA PRO A 466 -16.72 27.25 6.48
C PRO A 466 -17.47 26.71 5.26
N SER A 467 -18.08 27.60 4.47
CA SER A 467 -18.70 27.25 3.18
C SER A 467 -17.82 27.75 2.03
N VAL A 468 -17.97 27.14 0.86
CA VAL A 468 -17.21 27.50 -0.35
C VAL A 468 -18.13 27.64 -1.55
N PHE A 469 -17.85 28.63 -2.41
CA PHE A 469 -18.54 28.79 -3.68
C PHE A 469 -17.71 28.17 -4.82
N VAL A 470 -18.22 27.12 -5.44
CA VAL A 470 -17.55 26.42 -6.55
C VAL A 470 -17.96 27.04 -7.88
N VAL A 471 -16.99 27.47 -8.68
CA VAL A 471 -17.20 28.07 -10.01
C VAL A 471 -16.75 27.12 -11.13
N PRO A 472 -17.21 27.29 -12.39
CA PRO A 472 -16.67 26.52 -13.51
C PRO A 472 -15.14 26.66 -13.62
N GLY A 473 -14.46 25.57 -13.95
CA GLY A 473 -13.01 25.54 -14.18
C GLY A 473 -12.66 24.80 -15.47
N ASP A 474 -11.40 24.91 -15.90
CA ASP A 474 -10.90 24.30 -17.15
C ASP A 474 -10.31 22.88 -16.94
N ASN A 475 -10.37 22.36 -15.72
CA ASN A 475 -9.85 21.04 -15.38
C ASN A 475 -10.72 19.94 -16.02
N ARG A 476 -10.07 18.97 -16.67
CA ARG A 476 -10.72 17.84 -17.35
C ARG A 476 -11.42 16.86 -16.40
N GLY A 477 -11.08 16.94 -15.11
CA GLY A 477 -11.66 16.15 -14.04
C GLY A 477 -10.86 14.89 -13.72
N PHE A 478 -11.49 13.95 -13.02
CA PHE A 478 -10.82 12.74 -12.57
C PHE A 478 -10.71 11.67 -13.65
N LEU A 479 -9.68 10.81 -13.53
CA LEU A 479 -9.49 9.67 -14.42
C LEU A 479 -10.29 8.44 -13.97
N ARG A 480 -10.72 7.66 -14.96
CA ARG A 480 -11.41 6.38 -14.82
C ARG A 480 -11.14 5.49 -16.03
N VAL A 481 -11.52 4.21 -15.93
CA VAL A 481 -11.63 3.32 -17.10
C VAL A 481 -12.72 3.86 -18.02
N SER A 482 -12.50 3.82 -19.33
CA SER A 482 -13.49 4.26 -20.31
C SER A 482 -14.70 3.33 -20.32
N ASP A 483 -15.90 3.91 -20.36
CA ASP A 483 -17.14 3.14 -20.52
C ASP A 483 -17.37 2.66 -21.96
N ASN A 484 -16.69 3.30 -22.92
CA ASN A 484 -16.84 2.99 -24.35
C ASN A 484 -15.91 1.87 -24.81
N ASP A 485 -14.72 1.78 -24.20
CA ASP A 485 -13.68 0.82 -24.56
C ASP A 485 -12.80 0.51 -23.34
N ASP A 486 -12.94 -0.70 -22.81
CA ASP A 486 -12.26 -1.17 -21.60
C ASP A 486 -10.74 -1.34 -21.77
N ARG A 487 -10.18 -0.99 -22.93
CA ARG A 487 -8.72 -0.92 -23.12
C ARG A 487 -8.10 0.38 -22.61
N TYR A 488 -8.90 1.44 -22.46
CA TYR A 488 -8.38 2.80 -22.29
C TYR A 488 -8.90 3.50 -21.04
N PHE A 489 -8.26 4.62 -20.72
CA PHE A 489 -8.63 5.52 -19.63
C PHE A 489 -9.23 6.81 -20.19
N GLU A 490 -10.17 7.42 -19.48
CA GLU A 490 -10.76 8.70 -19.85
C GLU A 490 -10.96 9.62 -18.66
N PHE A 491 -11.04 10.91 -18.94
CA PHE A 491 -11.38 11.95 -17.98
C PHE A 491 -12.89 12.02 -17.72
N ASP A 492 -13.31 12.65 -16.62
CA ASP A 492 -14.73 12.95 -16.35
C ASP A 492 -15.40 13.73 -17.50
N ASN A 493 -14.66 14.54 -18.25
CA ASN A 493 -15.17 15.26 -19.42
C ASN A 493 -15.26 14.41 -20.71
N GLY A 494 -14.84 13.14 -20.66
CA GLY A 494 -14.88 12.18 -21.77
C GLY A 494 -13.63 12.13 -22.65
N GLU A 495 -12.65 13.02 -22.44
CA GLU A 495 -11.39 12.98 -23.21
C GLU A 495 -10.54 11.75 -22.87
N LEU A 496 -9.89 11.19 -23.89
CA LEU A 496 -8.93 10.10 -23.74
C LEU A 496 -7.74 10.51 -22.86
N PHE A 497 -7.33 9.61 -21.98
CA PHE A 497 -6.02 9.65 -21.33
C PHE A 497 -5.15 8.51 -21.82
N LEU A 498 -4.06 8.84 -22.50
CA LEU A 498 -3.00 7.90 -22.86
C LEU A 498 -1.81 8.12 -21.92
N PRO A 499 -1.54 7.18 -20.99
CA PRO A 499 -0.38 7.27 -20.11
C PRO A 499 0.91 7.20 -20.93
N LEU A 500 1.74 8.24 -20.79
CA LEU A 500 3.02 8.37 -21.47
C LEU A 500 4.08 8.90 -20.50
N GLY A 501 5.06 8.07 -20.19
CA GLY A 501 6.20 8.45 -19.36
C GLY A 501 7.02 7.28 -18.86
N PHE A 502 7.60 7.42 -17.67
CA PHE A 502 8.56 6.48 -17.10
C PHE A 502 8.55 6.52 -15.56
N GLY A 503 9.11 5.49 -14.93
CA GLY A 503 9.30 5.44 -13.48
C GLY A 503 10.33 6.48 -13.02
N PHE A 504 10.05 7.18 -11.93
CA PHE A 504 10.94 8.23 -11.45
C PHE A 504 11.01 8.29 -9.91
N PRO A 505 12.20 8.24 -9.29
CA PRO A 505 12.32 8.36 -7.85
C PRO A 505 12.13 9.82 -7.41
N ILE A 506 11.62 10.03 -6.19
CA ILE A 506 11.53 11.39 -5.63
C ILE A 506 12.91 11.86 -5.15
N GLY A 507 13.44 12.86 -5.85
CA GLY A 507 14.66 13.58 -5.46
C GLY A 507 14.42 14.66 -4.40
N ASP A 508 15.33 15.64 -4.30
CA ASP A 508 15.03 16.88 -3.60
C ASP A 508 13.97 17.71 -4.34
N LEU A 509 13.25 18.57 -3.64
CA LEU A 509 12.10 19.30 -4.21
C LEU A 509 12.50 20.28 -5.32
N ASP A 510 13.72 20.82 -5.32
CA ASP A 510 14.19 21.74 -6.37
C ASP A 510 14.40 20.96 -7.68
N ALA A 511 14.99 19.76 -7.60
CA ALA A 511 15.12 18.86 -8.74
C ALA A 511 13.74 18.40 -9.27
N MET A 512 12.76 18.19 -8.38
CA MET A 512 11.40 17.81 -8.80
C MET A 512 10.70 18.91 -9.58
N ASP A 513 10.85 20.18 -9.18
CA ASP A 513 10.27 21.32 -9.90
C ASP A 513 10.78 21.38 -11.35
N GLU A 514 12.08 21.20 -11.52
CA GLU A 514 12.73 21.22 -12.84
C GLU A 514 12.30 20.01 -13.70
N GLU A 515 12.21 18.82 -13.12
CA GLU A 515 11.76 17.63 -13.86
C GLU A 515 10.28 17.70 -14.25
N LEU A 516 9.38 18.14 -13.35
CA LEU A 516 7.97 18.34 -13.70
C LEU A 516 7.78 19.33 -14.85
N ARG A 517 8.58 20.42 -14.85
CA ARG A 517 8.60 21.39 -15.94
C ARG A 517 9.03 20.73 -17.25
N ARG A 518 10.11 19.95 -17.24
CA ARG A 518 10.59 19.20 -18.42
C ARG A 518 9.57 18.20 -18.92
N TRP A 519 8.87 17.50 -18.03
CA TRP A 519 7.84 16.55 -18.41
C TRP A 519 6.71 17.23 -19.17
N THR A 520 6.18 18.30 -18.59
CA THR A 520 5.09 19.09 -19.16
C THR A 520 5.47 19.68 -20.53
N GLU A 521 6.66 20.27 -20.66
CA GLU A 521 7.15 20.86 -21.91
C GLU A 521 7.36 19.85 -23.03
N ASN A 522 7.56 18.58 -22.69
CA ASN A 522 7.84 17.51 -23.65
C ASN A 522 6.70 16.49 -23.78
N GLY A 523 5.50 16.81 -23.28
CA GLY A 523 4.30 15.98 -23.46
C GLY A 523 4.28 14.68 -22.64
N ILE A 524 5.16 14.55 -21.65
CA ILE A 524 5.14 13.47 -20.65
C ILE A 524 4.04 13.79 -19.64
N ASN A 525 3.12 12.85 -19.42
CA ASN A 525 1.93 13.09 -18.60
C ASN A 525 1.74 12.04 -17.49
N PHE A 526 2.62 11.05 -17.37
CA PHE A 526 2.43 9.94 -16.45
C PHE A 526 3.73 9.49 -15.80
N SER A 527 3.72 9.29 -14.48
CA SER A 527 4.86 8.74 -13.75
C SER A 527 4.40 7.83 -12.61
N ARG A 528 5.24 6.86 -12.28
CA ARG A 528 5.03 5.90 -11.19
C ARG A 528 5.97 6.21 -10.04
N LEU A 529 5.42 6.28 -8.82
CA LEU A 529 6.13 6.72 -7.62
C LEU A 529 5.89 5.76 -6.43
N TRP A 530 6.96 5.47 -5.68
CA TRP A 530 6.86 4.79 -4.39
C TRP A 530 6.57 5.77 -3.28
N LEU A 531 5.47 5.56 -2.54
CA LEU A 531 5.20 6.33 -1.32
C LEU A 531 6.19 5.96 -0.19
N SER A 532 6.62 4.70 -0.15
CA SER A 532 7.58 4.19 0.82
C SER A 532 8.94 4.88 0.77
N SER A 533 9.33 5.56 -0.33
CA SER A 533 10.59 6.29 -0.42
C SER A 533 10.76 7.40 0.63
N ARG A 534 9.65 7.93 1.18
CA ARG A 534 9.67 8.79 2.39
C ARG A 534 8.94 8.18 3.58
N SER A 535 8.61 6.89 3.48
CA SER A 535 8.13 6.05 4.56
C SER A 535 6.96 6.69 5.34
N PRO A 536 5.81 7.00 4.71
CA PRO A 536 4.68 7.65 5.39
C PRO A 536 3.96 6.74 6.40
N TYR A 537 4.12 5.42 6.27
CA TYR A 537 3.45 4.39 7.07
C TYR A 537 4.37 3.19 7.34
N SER A 538 4.15 2.47 8.45
CA SER A 538 4.86 1.23 8.87
C SER A 538 6.40 1.30 8.93
N ASP A 539 7.16 0.23 8.74
CA ASP A 539 8.63 0.18 8.86
C ASP A 539 9.50 0.26 7.57
N PRO A 540 8.97 0.27 6.32
CA PRO A 540 9.82 0.33 5.13
C PRO A 540 10.83 1.47 5.16
N TRP A 541 12.07 1.22 4.75
CA TRP A 541 13.14 2.24 4.77
C TRP A 541 13.42 2.87 6.16
N CYS A 542 13.02 2.18 7.25
CA CYS A 542 13.33 2.39 8.67
C CYS A 542 13.91 3.75 9.07
N SER A 543 13.16 4.54 9.84
CA SER A 543 13.59 5.86 10.31
C SER A 543 14.80 5.86 11.25
N PHE A 544 15.06 4.73 11.92
CA PHE A 544 16.28 4.49 12.68
C PHE A 544 17.07 3.36 12.03
N ALA A 545 18.29 3.69 11.59
CA ALA A 545 19.19 2.74 10.97
C ALA A 545 20.15 2.15 12.00
N THR A 546 20.53 0.90 11.76
CA THR A 546 21.69 0.28 12.40
C THR A 546 22.97 1.00 12.00
N HIS A 547 23.87 1.23 12.96
CA HIS A 547 25.21 1.76 12.69
C HIS A 547 26.13 0.77 11.94
N HIS A 548 25.81 -0.52 11.88
CA HIS A 548 26.64 -1.57 11.24
C HIS A 548 25.84 -2.47 10.27
N PRO A 549 26.53 -3.19 9.35
CA PRO A 549 25.87 -4.05 8.38
C PRO A 549 25.05 -5.15 9.06
N MET A 550 23.84 -5.36 8.56
CA MET A 550 23.00 -6.50 8.91
C MET A 550 22.92 -7.44 7.70
N THR A 551 22.47 -8.68 7.92
CA THR A 551 22.07 -9.56 6.83
C THR A 551 20.86 -8.97 6.10
N ASP A 552 20.87 -8.99 4.78
CA ASP A 552 19.84 -8.36 3.94
C ASP A 552 18.41 -8.88 4.27
N ASN A 553 17.43 -7.96 4.36
CA ASN A 553 16.00 -8.25 4.45
C ASN A 553 15.33 -7.96 3.09
N GLY A 554 15.61 -8.83 2.12
CA GLY A 554 15.28 -8.54 0.72
C GLY A 554 16.14 -7.38 0.19
N TYR A 555 15.51 -6.38 -0.42
CA TYR A 555 16.18 -5.16 -0.90
C TYR A 555 16.11 -3.98 0.10
N MET A 556 15.37 -4.13 1.19
CA MET A 556 15.23 -3.09 2.21
C MET A 556 16.25 -3.28 3.35
N PRO A 557 16.69 -2.18 3.99
CA PRO A 557 17.48 -2.30 5.21
C PRO A 557 16.62 -2.96 6.31
N PRO A 558 17.09 -4.04 6.96
CA PRO A 558 16.35 -4.68 8.04
C PRO A 558 16.07 -3.70 9.18
N PRO A 559 14.83 -3.63 9.67
CA PRO A 559 14.54 -2.96 10.93
C PRO A 559 15.25 -3.66 12.08
N LEU A 560 15.78 -2.88 13.03
CA LEU A 560 16.30 -3.38 14.31
C LEU A 560 15.20 -3.80 15.29
N LEU A 561 14.02 -4.15 14.76
CA LEU A 561 12.84 -4.46 15.54
C LEU A 561 12.97 -5.82 16.21
N THR A 562 12.57 -5.88 17.48
CA THR A 562 12.50 -7.12 18.24
C THR A 562 11.21 -7.18 19.03
N THR A 563 10.71 -8.40 19.23
CA THR A 563 9.60 -8.72 20.13
C THR A 563 10.08 -9.15 21.52
N ALA A 564 11.40 -9.27 21.73
CA ALA A 564 11.97 -9.76 22.98
C ALA A 564 11.59 -8.88 24.18
N GLU A 565 11.55 -7.57 23.96
CA GLU A 565 11.07 -6.58 24.92
C GLU A 565 10.34 -5.50 24.13
N HIS A 566 9.14 -5.14 24.55
CA HIS A 566 8.41 -4.01 23.97
C HIS A 566 7.68 -3.24 25.07
N PHE A 567 7.37 -1.98 24.80
CA PHE A 567 6.60 -1.19 25.77
C PHE A 567 5.14 -1.69 25.79
N ALA A 568 4.45 -1.52 26.92
CA ALA A 568 3.16 -2.17 27.19
C ALA A 568 2.04 -1.86 26.17
N ASP A 569 2.12 -0.73 25.45
CA ASP A 569 1.16 -0.31 24.42
C ASP A 569 1.69 -0.49 22.97
N GLY A 570 2.72 -1.32 22.79
CA GLY A 570 3.34 -1.62 21.50
C GLY A 570 3.54 -3.12 21.27
N ASP A 571 4.04 -3.47 20.09
CA ASP A 571 4.33 -4.84 19.63
C ASP A 571 5.84 -5.13 19.55
N VAL A 572 6.66 -4.09 19.36
CA VAL A 572 8.11 -4.19 19.16
C VAL A 572 8.88 -3.05 19.83
N SER A 573 10.20 -3.21 19.94
CA SER A 573 11.17 -2.15 20.22
C SER A 573 12.40 -2.27 19.31
N TRP A 574 13.23 -1.24 19.24
CA TRP A 574 14.57 -1.35 18.65
C TRP A 574 15.55 -1.92 19.67
N ALA A 575 16.38 -2.90 19.29
CA ALA A 575 17.40 -3.48 20.18
C ALA A 575 18.82 -3.03 19.82
N ILE A 576 19.67 -2.81 20.83
CA ILE A 576 21.13 -2.68 20.70
C ILE A 576 21.83 -3.47 21.80
N GLY A 577 23.04 -3.98 21.53
CA GLY A 577 23.77 -4.84 22.47
C GLY A 577 25.29 -4.64 22.50
N ALA A 578 25.90 -4.97 23.63
CA ALA A 578 27.34 -4.99 23.86
C ALA A 578 27.76 -6.34 24.51
N PRO A 579 28.78 -7.07 23.99
CA PRO A 579 29.28 -6.92 22.62
C PRO A 579 28.13 -7.04 21.62
N ALA A 580 28.35 -6.55 20.39
CA ALA A 580 27.32 -6.54 19.36
C ALA A 580 26.62 -7.91 19.22
N ILE A 581 25.30 -7.88 19.02
CA ILE A 581 24.45 -9.07 18.94
C ILE A 581 24.91 -9.93 17.74
N ALA A 582 25.01 -11.24 17.94
CA ALA A 582 25.46 -12.16 16.89
C ALA A 582 24.43 -12.21 15.75
N GLY A 583 24.85 -11.83 14.53
CA GLY A 583 23.95 -11.70 13.36
C GLY A 583 23.39 -10.28 13.15
N GLU A 584 23.44 -9.44 14.17
CA GLU A 584 22.87 -8.08 14.21
C GLU A 584 23.91 -7.12 14.82
N GLN A 585 25.01 -6.80 14.12
CA GLN A 585 26.20 -6.17 14.71
C GLN A 585 26.03 -4.74 15.29
N THR A 586 25.12 -4.45 16.22
CA THR A 586 24.63 -3.07 16.48
C THR A 586 24.78 -2.62 17.96
N PRO A 587 25.87 -1.88 18.31
CA PRO A 587 25.96 -1.21 19.61
C PRO A 587 25.30 0.18 19.61
N ALA A 588 24.74 0.60 18.46
CA ALA A 588 24.12 1.90 18.27
C ALA A 588 23.04 1.87 17.18
N ILE A 589 21.94 2.58 17.44
CA ILE A 589 21.01 3.04 16.41
C ILE A 589 21.24 4.51 16.14
N PHE A 590 20.96 4.94 14.91
CA PHE A 590 21.10 6.32 14.55
C PHE A 590 20.10 6.78 13.51
N ARG A 591 19.95 8.09 13.43
CA ARG A 591 19.03 8.77 12.52
C ARG A 591 19.75 9.88 11.76
N GLY A 592 19.49 9.94 10.44
CA GLY A 592 20.00 10.99 9.54
C GLY A 592 20.52 10.51 8.19
N PHE A 593 20.55 9.20 7.92
CA PHE A 593 21.03 8.63 6.64
C PHE A 593 19.90 8.48 5.61
N TRP A 594 19.18 7.35 5.62
CA TRP A 594 18.09 7.04 4.68
C TRP A 594 16.90 7.98 4.82
N ASP A 595 16.51 8.24 6.05
CA ASP A 595 15.50 9.23 6.37
C ASP A 595 15.99 10.65 6.03
N GLY A 596 17.30 10.94 5.96
CA GLY A 596 17.81 12.31 5.85
C GLY A 596 17.71 13.12 7.16
N ALA A 597 18.30 14.32 7.16
CA ALA A 597 18.49 15.10 8.39
C ALA A 597 17.18 15.73 8.92
N VAL A 598 16.99 15.71 10.25
CA VAL A 598 15.80 16.27 10.91
C VAL A 598 15.79 17.79 10.79
N PRO A 599 14.76 18.41 10.19
CA PRO A 599 14.68 19.86 10.09
C PRO A 599 14.50 20.53 11.45
N VAL A 600 15.22 21.63 11.68
CA VAL A 600 15.17 22.41 12.93
C VAL A 600 15.24 23.91 12.61
N LEU A 601 14.81 24.73 13.57
CA LEU A 601 14.94 26.18 13.50
C LEU A 601 16.29 26.62 14.10
N PRO A 602 16.93 27.67 13.55
CA PRO A 602 18.18 28.21 14.08
C PRO A 602 17.98 28.96 15.41
N ASN A 603 19.02 29.01 16.24
CA ASN A 603 19.03 29.64 17.57
C ASN A 603 17.94 29.11 18.52
N ARG A 604 17.61 27.83 18.44
CA ARG A 604 16.64 27.15 19.31
C ARG A 604 17.32 26.08 20.13
N THR A 605 16.75 25.77 21.28
CA THR A 605 17.15 24.64 22.10
C THR A 605 16.09 23.56 21.99
N TYR A 606 16.52 22.33 21.73
CA TYR A 606 15.67 21.16 21.59
C TYR A 606 15.97 20.18 22.72
N ARG A 607 14.92 19.61 23.30
CA ARG A 607 15.02 18.44 24.16
C ARG A 607 14.89 17.19 23.29
N VAL A 608 15.82 16.26 23.49
CA VAL A 608 15.75 14.91 22.92
C VAL A 608 15.45 13.95 24.07
N SER A 609 14.37 13.19 23.95
CA SER A 609 13.98 12.17 24.94
C SER A 609 13.96 10.80 24.28
N ALA A 610 14.45 9.78 24.97
CA ALA A 610 14.33 8.39 24.54
C ALA A 610 13.66 7.56 25.65
N ARG A 611 12.60 6.83 25.32
CA ARG A 611 11.98 5.81 26.18
C ARG A 611 12.66 4.47 25.92
N LEU A 612 13.33 3.93 26.93
CA LEU A 612 14.14 2.73 26.80
C LEU A 612 14.13 1.85 28.05
N LYS A 613 14.38 0.56 27.86
CA LYS A 613 14.68 -0.45 28.89
C LYS A 613 16.14 -0.87 28.77
N THR A 614 16.83 -1.15 29.88
CA THR A 614 18.20 -1.68 29.84
C THR A 614 18.32 -3.00 30.58
N ALA A 615 19.06 -3.94 30.03
CA ALA A 615 19.29 -5.25 30.62
C ALA A 615 20.80 -5.50 30.80
N ASN A 616 21.26 -5.58 32.04
CA ASN A 616 22.64 -5.93 32.42
C ASN A 616 23.72 -5.04 31.80
N VAL A 617 23.44 -3.74 31.58
CA VAL A 617 24.40 -2.79 31.01
C VAL A 617 25.52 -2.52 32.00
N SER A 618 26.72 -3.01 31.71
CA SER A 618 27.90 -2.90 32.58
C SER A 618 29.12 -2.34 31.84
N GLY A 619 29.95 -1.56 32.53
CA GLY A 619 31.12 -0.91 31.92
C GLY A 619 31.48 0.38 32.64
N VAL A 620 32.38 1.17 32.04
CA VAL A 620 32.71 2.54 32.52
C VAL A 620 31.77 3.60 31.93
N GLY A 621 30.99 3.25 30.90
CA GLY A 621 29.92 4.08 30.35
C GLY A 621 28.55 3.41 30.48
N GLY A 622 27.67 3.62 29.51
CA GLY A 622 26.28 3.17 29.52
C GLY A 622 25.54 3.54 28.24
N VAL A 623 24.21 3.46 28.25
CA VAL A 623 23.38 3.99 27.16
C VAL A 623 23.41 5.51 27.20
N VAL A 624 23.65 6.14 26.05
CA VAL A 624 23.77 7.60 25.91
C VAL A 624 23.18 8.08 24.58
N ILE A 625 22.61 9.29 24.59
CA ILE A 625 22.21 10.02 23.39
C ILE A 625 23.39 10.88 22.93
N LYS A 626 23.80 10.70 21.67
CA LYS A 626 24.84 11.51 21.03
C LYS A 626 24.34 12.22 19.78
N VAL A 627 24.99 13.32 19.44
CA VAL A 627 24.88 13.97 18.13
C VAL A 627 26.25 14.09 17.47
N GLY A 628 26.28 13.99 16.15
CA GLY A 628 27.49 14.22 15.36
C GLY A 628 27.28 13.92 13.89
N ASP A 629 28.34 14.00 13.10
CA ASP A 629 28.31 13.52 11.72
C ASP A 629 28.36 11.97 11.71
N TRP A 630 28.84 11.34 10.64
CA TRP A 630 29.10 9.91 10.64
C TRP A 630 30.21 9.55 11.65
N LEU A 631 29.86 8.82 12.72
CA LEU A 631 30.77 8.52 13.83
C LEU A 631 31.70 7.33 13.58
N GLY A 632 31.41 6.52 12.55
CA GLY A 632 32.23 5.36 12.18
C GLY A 632 32.35 4.31 13.29
N GLN A 633 33.20 3.30 13.10
CA GLN A 633 33.32 2.16 14.01
C GLN A 633 33.70 2.53 15.47
N GLU A 634 34.14 3.76 15.70
CA GLU A 634 34.49 4.29 17.02
C GLU A 634 33.27 4.87 17.77
N VAL A 635 32.05 4.71 17.26
CA VAL A 635 30.80 5.24 17.86
C VAL A 635 30.65 4.89 19.35
N THR A 636 31.15 3.74 19.78
CA THR A 636 31.09 3.27 21.18
C THR A 636 32.17 3.85 22.08
N GLN A 637 33.14 4.60 21.56
CA GLN A 637 34.22 5.19 22.33
C GLN A 637 33.81 6.54 22.94
N ALA A 638 34.24 6.77 24.19
CA ALA A 638 34.11 8.08 24.83
C ALA A 638 34.82 9.18 24.05
N GLY A 639 34.13 10.31 23.87
CA GLY A 639 34.67 11.50 23.19
C GLY A 639 34.51 11.49 21.66
N VAL A 640 33.97 10.42 21.09
CA VAL A 640 33.56 10.36 19.68
C VAL A 640 32.10 10.77 19.57
N GLY A 641 31.84 11.85 18.82
CA GLY A 641 30.56 12.55 18.82
C GLY A 641 30.34 13.37 20.12
N THR A 642 29.22 14.08 20.19
CA THR A 642 28.86 14.89 21.36
C THR A 642 27.76 14.20 22.14
N ALA A 643 28.06 13.68 23.33
CA ALA A 643 27.03 13.20 24.26
C ALA A 643 26.19 14.38 24.78
N ILE A 644 24.87 14.29 24.63
CA ILE A 644 23.92 15.33 25.09
C ILE A 644 23.07 14.86 26.28
N SER A 645 23.09 13.57 26.57
CA SER A 645 22.44 12.98 27.74
C SER A 645 23.50 12.39 28.69
N PRO A 646 23.14 12.13 29.95
CA PRO A 646 23.99 11.36 30.85
C PRO A 646 23.84 9.83 30.61
N TYR A 647 24.66 8.98 31.25
CA TYR A 647 24.59 7.52 31.05
C TYR A 647 23.43 6.82 31.79
N VAL A 648 22.79 5.86 31.13
CA VAL A 648 21.97 4.83 31.82
C VAL A 648 22.78 3.54 31.94
N THR A 649 22.85 3.01 33.16
CA THR A 649 23.66 1.82 33.50
C THR A 649 22.83 0.83 34.32
N GLY A 650 23.26 -0.44 34.35
CA GLY A 650 22.57 -1.50 35.06
C GLY A 650 21.33 -2.01 34.33
N SER A 651 20.43 -2.66 35.08
CA SER A 651 19.19 -3.21 34.59
C SER A 651 18.03 -2.32 35.03
N ASN A 652 17.42 -1.59 34.10
CA ASN A 652 16.33 -0.69 34.43
C ASN A 652 15.11 -1.10 33.61
N ASP A 653 13.94 -1.03 34.23
CA ASP A 653 12.67 -1.10 33.51
C ASP A 653 12.52 0.13 32.58
N TRP A 654 11.41 0.21 31.85
CA TRP A 654 11.11 1.32 30.94
C TRP A 654 11.29 2.69 31.64
N CYS A 655 12.19 3.48 31.07
CA CYS A 655 12.66 4.73 31.64
C CYS A 655 12.92 5.77 30.55
N TYR A 656 13.09 7.03 30.95
CA TYR A 656 13.32 8.17 30.08
C TYR A 656 14.76 8.68 30.21
N LEU A 657 15.46 8.68 29.07
CA LEU A 657 16.77 9.31 28.92
C LEU A 657 16.61 10.63 28.18
N GLN A 658 17.08 11.75 28.76
CA GLN A 658 16.92 13.08 28.18
C GLN A 658 18.26 13.80 28.00
N GLY A 659 18.36 14.55 26.90
CA GLY A 659 19.45 15.47 26.60
C GLY A 659 18.93 16.73 25.92
N GLU A 660 19.77 17.76 25.84
CA GLU A 660 19.41 19.03 25.19
C GLU A 660 20.47 19.41 24.13
N TYR A 661 20.00 19.92 23.00
CA TYR A 661 20.84 20.38 21.89
C TYR A 661 20.42 21.78 21.43
N SER A 662 21.38 22.69 21.30
CA SER A 662 21.12 24.07 20.84
C SER A 662 21.66 24.29 19.43
N THR A 663 20.80 24.78 18.53
CA THR A 663 21.16 25.06 17.14
C THR A 663 21.89 26.40 17.03
N SER A 664 22.85 26.46 16.11
CA SER A 664 23.51 27.74 15.76
C SER A 664 22.64 28.62 14.86
N GLY A 665 23.06 29.87 14.62
CA GLY A 665 22.27 30.85 13.86
C GLY A 665 22.01 30.52 12.39
N ASN A 666 22.72 29.55 11.80
CA ASN A 666 22.55 29.13 10.40
C ASN A 666 22.24 27.63 10.27
N GLN A 667 21.83 26.98 11.36
CA GLN A 667 21.58 25.54 11.38
C GLN A 667 20.09 25.24 11.20
N PHE A 668 19.76 24.61 10.08
CA PHE A 668 18.38 24.23 9.70
C PHE A 668 18.13 22.73 9.75
N THR A 669 19.16 21.95 10.09
CA THR A 669 19.07 20.50 10.24
C THR A 669 19.88 20.05 11.45
N LEU A 670 19.37 19.06 12.18
CA LEU A 670 20.10 18.39 13.25
C LEU A 670 21.26 17.56 12.67
N PRO A 671 22.41 17.43 13.35
CA PRO A 671 23.38 16.37 13.04
C PRO A 671 22.74 15.00 13.20
N ASN A 672 23.43 13.93 12.79
CA ASN A 672 22.95 12.58 13.02
C ASN A 672 22.76 12.36 14.53
N LEU A 673 21.59 11.82 14.90
CA LEU A 673 21.22 11.52 16.27
C LEU A 673 21.49 10.04 16.53
N TYR A 674 22.18 9.72 17.61
CA TYR A 674 22.52 8.34 17.97
C TYR A 674 22.02 7.99 19.37
N ILE A 675 21.59 6.75 19.55
CA ILE A 675 21.47 6.09 20.85
C ILE A 675 22.50 4.97 20.87
N VAL A 676 23.43 5.01 21.83
CA VAL A 676 24.66 4.22 21.80
C VAL A 676 24.91 3.56 23.15
N LEU A 677 25.35 2.30 23.14
CA LEU A 677 26.03 1.66 24.27
C LEU A 677 27.51 2.09 24.28
N GLU A 678 27.81 3.22 24.93
CA GLU A 678 29.16 3.79 24.97
C GLU A 678 30.00 3.19 26.10
N ASN A 679 31.20 2.69 25.78
CA ASN A 679 32.11 2.04 26.72
C ASN A 679 31.45 0.94 27.59
N VAL A 680 30.51 0.20 27.02
CA VAL A 680 29.82 -0.92 27.64
C VAL A 680 30.54 -2.23 27.31
N ILE A 681 30.68 -3.11 28.30
CA ILE A 681 31.32 -4.43 28.21
C ILE A 681 30.27 -5.52 27.95
N SER A 682 29.12 -5.43 28.62
CA SER A 682 28.00 -6.37 28.50
C SER A 682 26.67 -5.64 28.60
N GLY A 683 25.62 -6.18 27.97
CA GLY A 683 24.23 -5.79 28.19
C GLY A 683 23.52 -5.29 26.94
N ASN A 684 22.19 -5.16 27.04
CA ASN A 684 21.31 -4.75 25.96
C ASN A 684 20.52 -3.49 26.36
N ALA A 685 20.09 -2.74 25.35
CA ALA A 685 19.07 -1.70 25.51
C ALA A 685 17.99 -1.87 24.45
N TYR A 686 16.75 -1.61 24.86
CA TYR A 686 15.54 -1.71 24.04
C TYR A 686 14.89 -0.33 24.01
N ILE A 687 14.65 0.21 22.83
CA ILE A 687 14.17 1.59 22.63
C ILE A 687 12.80 1.54 21.97
N ASP A 688 11.78 2.10 22.61
CA ASP A 688 10.43 2.17 22.05
C ASP A 688 10.13 3.52 21.38
N GLN A 689 10.60 4.63 21.96
CA GLN A 689 10.29 5.97 21.45
C GLN A 689 11.50 6.91 21.56
N VAL A 690 11.63 7.82 20.59
CA VAL A 690 12.53 8.97 20.59
C VAL A 690 11.76 10.22 20.18
N THR A 691 11.76 11.27 20.99
CA THR A 691 11.13 12.56 20.63
C THR A 691 12.16 13.68 20.53
N ILE A 692 11.87 14.67 19.68
CA ILE A 692 12.63 15.92 19.58
C ILE A 692 11.63 17.07 19.66
N GLN A 693 11.76 17.93 20.67
CA GLN A 693 10.81 19.01 20.94
C GLN A 693 11.57 20.31 21.22
N GLU A 694 11.14 21.42 20.62
CA GLU A 694 11.68 22.74 20.97
C GLU A 694 11.31 23.07 22.42
N ILE A 695 12.28 23.54 23.20
CA ILE A 695 12.03 24.13 24.51
C ILE A 695 11.62 25.59 24.28
N ARG A 696 10.34 25.89 24.53
CA ARG A 696 9.80 27.24 24.40
C ARG A 696 10.36 28.15 25.49
N SER A 697 10.21 29.46 25.28
CA SER A 697 10.70 30.49 26.21
C SER A 697 10.08 30.41 27.62
N ASP A 698 8.90 29.80 27.75
CA ASP A 698 8.21 29.55 29.02
C ASP A 698 8.61 28.22 29.70
N GLY A 699 9.50 27.44 29.07
CA GLY A 699 9.96 26.15 29.54
C GLY A 699 9.09 24.96 29.11
N THR A 700 7.96 25.19 28.44
CA THR A 700 7.14 24.11 27.86
C THR A 700 7.81 23.51 26.63
N LEU A 701 7.45 22.26 26.30
CA LEU A 701 7.92 21.60 25.10
C LEU A 701 6.92 21.77 23.96
N ALA A 702 7.43 22.07 22.76
CA ALA A 702 6.63 22.06 21.54
C ALA A 702 6.23 20.64 21.12
N GLU A 703 5.42 20.51 20.06
CA GLU A 703 5.15 19.21 19.46
C GLU A 703 6.44 18.48 19.06
N ASN A 704 6.37 17.15 19.05
CA ASN A 704 7.46 16.31 18.59
C ASN A 704 7.63 16.44 17.08
N ILE A 705 8.74 17.06 16.65
CA ILE A 705 9.08 17.24 15.23
C ILE A 705 9.73 16.00 14.59
N LEU A 706 9.94 14.94 15.38
CA LEU A 706 10.54 13.71 14.88
C LEU A 706 9.47 12.80 14.31
N SER A 707 9.51 12.55 13.00
CA SER A 707 8.61 11.58 12.39
C SER A 707 8.92 10.15 12.79
N LYS A 708 7.93 9.24 12.80
CA LYS A 708 8.13 7.83 13.22
C LYS A 708 9.00 7.74 14.48
N SER A 709 8.59 8.51 15.48
CA SER A 709 9.28 8.59 16.77
C SER A 709 9.22 7.28 17.55
N ARG A 710 8.34 6.34 17.19
CA ARG A 710 8.17 5.05 17.85
C ARG A 710 8.64 3.89 16.97
N ALA A 711 9.13 2.83 17.61
CA ALA A 711 9.41 1.55 16.97
C ALA A 711 8.13 0.93 16.37
N ASN A 712 6.99 1.18 17.01
CA ASN A 712 5.66 0.74 16.60
C ASN A 712 5.04 1.67 15.56
N SER A 713 5.74 1.87 14.44
CA SER A 713 5.40 2.86 13.42
C SER A 713 4.10 2.55 12.66
N HIS A 714 3.65 1.29 12.65
CA HIS A 714 2.37 0.86 12.09
C HIS A 714 1.16 1.53 12.76
N TYR A 715 1.26 2.00 14.02
CA TYR A 715 0.18 2.76 14.68
C TYR A 715 0.11 4.24 14.32
N SER A 716 0.96 4.73 13.42
CA SER A 716 1.08 6.16 13.12
C SER A 716 1.18 6.45 11.63
N MET A 717 0.62 7.58 11.22
CA MET A 717 0.81 8.15 9.88
C MET A 717 1.74 9.35 10.02
N ASP A 718 2.84 9.38 9.26
CA ASP A 718 3.85 10.44 9.38
C ASP A 718 3.31 11.77 8.83
N PRO A 719 3.08 12.80 9.68
CA PRO A 719 2.55 14.07 9.20
C PRO A 719 3.63 14.94 8.52
N TYR A 720 4.90 14.77 8.90
CA TYR A 720 6.02 15.62 8.48
C TYR A 720 6.57 15.22 7.12
N ARG A 721 6.89 13.92 6.91
CA ARG A 721 7.45 13.45 5.63
C ARG A 721 6.44 13.41 4.51
N SER A 722 5.18 13.17 4.85
CA SER A 722 4.09 13.19 3.88
C SER A 722 3.89 14.58 3.24
N PHE A 723 4.51 15.66 3.77
CA PHE A 723 4.50 16.96 3.11
C PHE A 723 5.26 16.95 1.77
N ASP A 724 6.32 16.14 1.62
CA ASP A 724 7.04 16.01 0.34
C ASP A 724 6.06 15.60 -0.78
N TYR A 725 5.15 14.68 -0.48
CA TYR A 725 4.09 14.24 -1.39
C TYR A 725 2.95 15.25 -1.51
N ASP A 726 2.58 15.95 -0.44
CA ASP A 726 1.60 17.05 -0.52
C ASP A 726 2.02 18.08 -1.58
N TYR A 727 3.30 18.46 -1.55
CA TYR A 727 3.90 19.38 -2.52
C TYR A 727 3.88 18.77 -3.93
N LEU A 728 4.43 17.57 -4.09
CA LEU A 728 4.58 16.92 -5.40
C LEU A 728 3.23 16.67 -6.08
N ILE A 729 2.23 16.17 -5.34
CA ILE A 729 0.90 15.87 -5.87
C ILE A 729 0.18 17.16 -6.27
N HIS A 730 0.32 18.23 -5.47
CA HIS A 730 -0.21 19.54 -5.82
C HIS A 730 0.46 20.12 -7.07
N ALA A 731 1.79 20.05 -7.16
CA ALA A 731 2.53 20.48 -8.34
C ALA A 731 2.10 19.68 -9.59
N ALA A 732 1.95 18.36 -9.46
CA ALA A 732 1.45 17.50 -10.52
C ALA A 732 0.03 17.88 -10.99
N CYS A 733 -0.88 18.25 -10.06
CA CYS A 733 -2.19 18.78 -10.43
C CYS A 733 -2.08 20.05 -11.29
N THR A 734 -1.17 20.96 -10.95
CA THR A 734 -0.98 22.21 -11.69
C THR A 734 -0.27 22.02 -13.03
N SER A 735 0.57 20.99 -13.15
CA SER A 735 1.36 20.70 -14.35
C SER A 735 0.66 19.76 -15.34
N GLY A 736 -0.42 19.09 -14.94
CA GLY A 736 -1.11 18.11 -15.79
C GLY A 736 -0.35 16.77 -15.90
N VAL A 737 0.48 16.46 -14.91
CA VAL A 737 1.17 15.16 -14.77
C VAL A 737 0.36 14.28 -13.82
N PHE A 738 0.21 13.01 -14.17
CA PHE A 738 -0.54 12.03 -13.40
C PHE A 738 0.39 11.00 -12.76
N LEU A 739 0.07 10.65 -11.52
CA LEU A 739 0.92 9.87 -10.62
C LEU A 739 0.22 8.56 -10.28
N LYS A 740 0.88 7.45 -10.58
CA LYS A 740 0.55 6.14 -10.04
C LYS A 740 1.35 5.92 -8.76
N LEU A 741 0.64 5.78 -7.65
CA LEU A 741 1.24 5.76 -6.32
C LEU A 741 1.25 4.33 -5.77
N VAL A 742 2.44 3.77 -5.56
CA VAL A 742 2.61 2.50 -4.86
C VAL A 742 2.47 2.74 -3.37
N VAL A 743 1.46 2.13 -2.76
CA VAL A 743 1.01 2.51 -1.42
C VAL A 743 1.65 1.70 -0.30
N THR A 744 1.96 0.42 -0.52
CA THR A 744 2.58 -0.47 0.47
C THR A 744 3.81 -1.20 -0.08
N GLU A 745 4.63 -1.76 0.82
CA GLU A 745 5.85 -2.49 0.47
C GLU A 745 5.71 -3.98 0.84
N LYS A 746 5.97 -4.88 -0.11
CA LYS A 746 5.79 -6.33 0.08
C LYS A 746 6.69 -6.94 1.16
N ASP A 747 7.88 -6.36 1.36
CA ASP A 747 8.88 -6.83 2.34
C ASP A 747 8.84 -6.01 3.65
N ASP A 748 7.74 -5.28 3.90
CA ASP A 748 7.47 -4.59 5.17
C ASP A 748 7.57 -5.59 6.33
N TRP A 749 8.47 -5.35 7.27
CA TRP A 749 8.84 -6.37 8.25
C TRP A 749 7.70 -6.67 9.21
N LEU A 750 6.95 -5.64 9.62
CA LEU A 750 5.82 -5.77 10.55
C LEU A 750 4.62 -6.43 9.86
N LEU A 751 4.16 -5.85 8.76
CA LEU A 751 2.97 -6.32 8.04
C LEU A 751 3.15 -7.73 7.47
N ASN A 752 4.38 -8.12 7.11
CA ASN A 752 4.66 -9.46 6.60
C ASN A 752 4.82 -10.54 7.71
N ARG A 753 4.83 -10.14 8.99
CA ARG A 753 4.99 -11.05 10.15
C ARG A 753 3.81 -11.08 11.09
N PHE A 754 2.87 -10.15 10.99
CA PHE A 754 1.62 -10.25 11.73
C PHE A 754 0.76 -11.38 11.16
N ASP A 755 0.51 -12.40 11.97
CA ASP A 755 -0.39 -13.49 11.62
C ASP A 755 -1.87 -13.04 11.57
N ASP A 756 -2.76 -13.96 11.22
CA ASP A 756 -4.21 -13.69 11.11
C ASP A 756 -4.85 -13.12 12.38
N PHE A 757 -4.23 -13.29 13.55
CA PHE A 757 -4.71 -12.77 14.82
C PHE A 757 -3.95 -11.53 15.29
N GLY A 758 -3.00 -11.03 14.49
CA GLY A 758 -2.23 -9.83 14.80
C GLY A 758 -1.04 -10.04 15.73
N PHE A 759 -0.56 -11.28 15.89
CA PHE A 759 0.68 -11.56 16.60
C PHE A 759 1.85 -11.63 15.63
N ILE A 760 3.04 -11.21 16.08
CA ILE A 760 4.26 -11.26 15.28
C ILE A 760 4.84 -12.68 15.29
N ASN A 761 4.96 -13.27 14.11
CA ASN A 761 5.61 -14.55 13.86
C ASN A 761 7.09 -14.32 13.46
N PRO A 762 8.04 -15.20 13.86
CA PRO A 762 9.41 -15.15 13.34
C PRO A 762 9.56 -15.34 11.82
N PHE A 763 8.54 -15.88 11.13
CA PHE A 763 8.59 -16.20 9.71
C PHE A 763 7.85 -15.16 8.85
N ASP A 764 8.42 -14.88 7.66
CA ASP A 764 7.79 -14.09 6.60
C ASP A 764 6.63 -14.84 5.93
N GLY A 765 5.75 -14.10 5.25
CA GLY A 765 4.69 -14.64 4.40
C GLY A 765 3.27 -14.37 4.91
N ALA A 766 3.11 -13.51 5.91
CA ALA A 766 1.81 -13.18 6.48
C ALA A 766 1.17 -11.91 5.87
N PHE A 767 1.78 -11.28 4.85
CA PHE A 767 1.28 -10.03 4.28
C PHE A 767 -0.20 -10.11 3.80
N GLU A 768 -0.62 -11.26 3.26
CA GLU A 768 -2.00 -11.52 2.80
C GLU A 768 -2.92 -12.11 3.89
N THR A 769 -2.89 -11.52 5.09
CA THR A 769 -3.80 -11.93 6.20
C THR A 769 -5.29 -11.87 5.85
N ILE A 770 -6.12 -12.60 6.60
CA ILE A 770 -7.58 -12.53 6.48
C ILE A 770 -8.14 -11.11 6.75
N ARG A 771 -9.34 -10.79 6.21
CA ARG A 771 -9.90 -9.43 6.24
C ARG A 771 -10.12 -8.82 7.62
N ARG A 772 -10.28 -9.65 8.66
CA ARG A 772 -10.50 -9.24 10.05
C ARG A 772 -9.24 -9.33 10.92
N SER A 773 -8.07 -9.46 10.32
CA SER A 773 -6.81 -9.43 11.06
C SER A 773 -6.47 -7.99 11.50
N LYS A 774 -5.57 -7.88 12.47
CA LYS A 774 -4.93 -6.62 12.84
C LYS A 774 -4.27 -5.94 11.64
N SER A 775 -3.44 -6.65 10.88
CA SER A 775 -2.70 -6.12 9.73
C SER A 775 -3.64 -5.53 8.70
N ARG A 776 -4.73 -6.24 8.38
CA ARG A 776 -5.69 -5.77 7.39
C ARG A 776 -6.40 -4.50 7.86
N ARG A 777 -6.87 -4.47 9.12
CA ARG A 777 -7.51 -3.27 9.69
C ARG A 777 -6.56 -2.07 9.72
N MET A 778 -5.28 -2.29 10.01
CA MET A 778 -4.29 -1.21 9.98
C MET A 778 -4.00 -0.71 8.56
N MET A 779 -4.01 -1.59 7.55
CA MET A 779 -3.97 -1.19 6.14
C MET A 779 -5.19 -0.34 5.77
N GLU A 780 -6.41 -0.70 6.21
CA GLU A 780 -7.63 0.10 5.97
C GLU A 780 -7.54 1.52 6.58
N TYR A 781 -6.93 1.64 7.77
CA TYR A 781 -6.67 2.94 8.39
C TYR A 781 -5.71 3.78 7.55
N TYR A 782 -4.67 3.16 7.01
CA TYR A 782 -3.75 3.82 6.08
C TYR A 782 -4.43 4.19 4.76
N TRP A 783 -5.23 3.31 4.17
CA TRP A 783 -5.99 3.60 2.95
C TRP A 783 -6.95 4.78 3.13
N ARG A 784 -7.61 4.86 4.29
CA ARG A 784 -8.41 6.03 4.65
C ARG A 784 -7.56 7.30 4.75
N HIS A 785 -6.35 7.21 5.31
CA HIS A 785 -5.42 8.34 5.34
C HIS A 785 -5.03 8.83 3.94
N LEU A 786 -4.79 7.91 3.00
CA LEU A 786 -4.48 8.26 1.60
C LEU A 786 -5.62 9.03 0.94
N ILE A 787 -6.88 8.59 1.15
CA ILE A 787 -8.06 9.31 0.66
C ILE A 787 -8.17 10.68 1.33
N ALA A 788 -8.03 10.75 2.65
CA ALA A 788 -8.09 12.00 3.42
C ALA A 788 -7.12 13.06 2.87
N ARG A 789 -5.90 12.61 2.57
CA ARG A 789 -4.78 13.52 2.26
C ARG A 789 -4.67 13.85 0.78
N TRP A 790 -4.92 12.88 -0.10
CA TRP A 790 -4.66 13.01 -1.54
C TRP A 790 -5.82 12.57 -2.44
N GLY A 791 -6.94 12.09 -1.91
CA GLY A 791 -8.11 11.70 -2.71
C GLY A 791 -8.75 12.83 -3.52
N TYR A 792 -8.52 14.09 -3.10
CA TYR A 792 -8.97 15.29 -3.82
C TYR A 792 -8.27 15.48 -5.17
N ALA A 793 -7.05 14.95 -5.32
CA ALA A 793 -6.15 15.34 -6.38
C ALA A 793 -6.54 14.67 -7.71
N VAL A 794 -6.73 15.50 -8.75
CA VAL A 794 -6.97 14.99 -10.11
C VAL A 794 -5.75 14.26 -10.68
N SER A 795 -4.54 14.63 -10.25
CA SER A 795 -3.30 14.03 -10.71
C SER A 795 -3.04 12.64 -10.15
N VAL A 796 -3.81 12.15 -9.16
CA VAL A 796 -3.68 10.75 -8.74
C VAL A 796 -4.34 9.88 -9.80
N HIS A 797 -3.52 9.22 -10.63
CA HIS A 797 -4.00 8.25 -11.61
C HIS A 797 -4.59 7.04 -10.91
N SER A 798 -3.82 6.43 -10.01
CA SER A 798 -4.21 5.20 -9.34
C SER A 798 -3.43 4.93 -8.06
N TRP A 799 -4.03 4.10 -7.21
CA TRP A 799 -3.40 3.45 -6.06
C TRP A 799 -2.92 2.06 -6.49
N GLU A 800 -1.62 1.82 -6.40
CA GLU A 800 -1.02 0.51 -6.63
C GLU A 800 -0.70 -0.13 -5.28
N LEU A 801 -1.29 -1.29 -4.97
CA LEU A 801 -1.12 -1.94 -3.66
C LEU A 801 0.36 -2.16 -3.33
N VAL A 802 1.04 -3.03 -4.09
CA VAL A 802 2.46 -3.33 -3.94
C VAL A 802 3.13 -3.34 -5.30
N ASN A 803 4.43 -3.04 -5.30
CA ASN A 803 5.32 -3.27 -6.41
C ASN A 803 5.76 -4.74 -6.46
N GLU A 804 5.80 -5.33 -7.66
CA GLU A 804 6.37 -6.65 -7.91
C GLU A 804 5.74 -7.75 -7.04
N GLY A 805 4.41 -7.77 -6.97
CA GLY A 805 3.67 -8.87 -6.40
C GLY A 805 3.98 -10.19 -7.12
N ALA A 806 3.96 -11.31 -6.40
CA ALA A 806 4.17 -12.62 -6.98
C ALA A 806 2.97 -13.04 -7.85
N PRO A 807 3.20 -13.62 -9.06
CA PRO A 807 2.13 -14.12 -9.91
C PRO A 807 1.49 -15.38 -9.30
N ASN A 808 0.48 -15.15 -8.45
CA ASN A 808 -0.38 -16.10 -7.72
C ASN A 808 -0.86 -15.51 -6.39
N SER A 809 -0.28 -14.38 -5.95
CA SER A 809 -0.60 -13.66 -4.73
C SER A 809 -1.37 -12.36 -5.02
N TYR A 810 -1.77 -11.66 -3.97
CA TYR A 810 -2.28 -10.28 -3.92
C TYR A 810 -3.68 -10.01 -4.51
N ALA A 811 -4.28 -10.90 -5.31
CA ALA A 811 -5.61 -10.68 -5.89
C ALA A 811 -6.69 -10.28 -4.86
N ASP A 812 -6.85 -11.02 -3.76
CA ASP A 812 -7.85 -10.66 -2.75
C ASP A 812 -7.51 -9.34 -2.06
N LEU A 813 -6.24 -9.12 -1.73
CA LEU A 813 -5.80 -7.89 -1.07
C LEU A 813 -5.99 -6.66 -1.97
N THR A 814 -5.68 -6.74 -3.25
CA THR A 814 -5.93 -5.67 -4.22
C THR A 814 -7.43 -5.45 -4.43
N ASN A 815 -8.21 -6.53 -4.52
CA ASN A 815 -9.67 -6.42 -4.65
C ASN A 815 -10.30 -5.77 -3.41
N HIS A 816 -9.77 -6.05 -2.22
CA HIS A 816 -10.20 -5.44 -0.97
C HIS A 816 -9.78 -3.97 -0.87
N LEU A 817 -8.55 -3.64 -1.26
CA LEU A 817 -8.10 -2.24 -1.38
C LEU A 817 -9.06 -1.46 -2.27
N ALA A 818 -9.38 -1.99 -3.45
CA ALA A 818 -10.29 -1.36 -4.40
C ALA A 818 -11.70 -1.18 -3.80
N GLU A 819 -12.27 -2.25 -3.23
CA GLU A 819 -13.56 -2.21 -2.54
C GLU A 819 -13.61 -1.11 -1.47
N TYR A 820 -12.59 -1.08 -0.60
CA TYR A 820 -12.50 -0.11 0.46
C TYR A 820 -12.40 1.31 -0.10
N MET A 821 -11.43 1.55 -1.00
CA MET A 821 -11.20 2.87 -1.61
C MET A 821 -12.45 3.40 -2.32
N HIS A 822 -13.15 2.53 -3.06
CA HIS A 822 -14.38 2.86 -3.76
C HIS A 822 -15.57 3.13 -2.83
N SER A 823 -15.61 2.47 -1.66
CA SER A 823 -16.70 2.65 -0.70
C SER A 823 -16.62 3.94 0.11
N ILE A 824 -15.41 4.43 0.41
CA ILE A 824 -15.23 5.59 1.31
C ILE A 824 -14.80 6.88 0.60
N SER A 825 -14.24 6.80 -0.62
CA SER A 825 -13.89 8.01 -1.37
C SER A 825 -15.12 8.60 -2.07
N PRO A 826 -15.43 9.91 -1.93
CA PRO A 826 -16.50 10.54 -2.68
C PRO A 826 -16.30 10.47 -4.20
N TYR A 827 -15.03 10.49 -4.63
CA TYR A 827 -14.63 10.33 -6.01
C TYR A 827 -13.50 9.30 -6.05
N PRO A 828 -13.80 8.02 -6.28
CA PRO A 828 -12.79 6.98 -6.27
C PRO A 828 -11.73 7.17 -7.36
N ARG A 829 -10.49 6.82 -7.04
CA ARG A 829 -9.40 6.68 -8.01
C ARG A 829 -9.25 5.21 -8.35
N MET A 830 -8.66 4.95 -9.51
CA MET A 830 -8.40 3.59 -9.95
C MET A 830 -7.44 2.87 -8.99
N VAL A 831 -7.60 1.57 -8.87
CA VAL A 831 -6.80 0.69 -8.02
C VAL A 831 -6.21 -0.45 -8.85
N THR A 832 -4.94 -0.78 -8.58
CA THR A 832 -4.25 -1.91 -9.20
C THR A 832 -3.21 -2.52 -8.24
N THR A 833 -2.47 -3.53 -8.71
CA THR A 833 -1.18 -3.95 -8.18
C THR A 833 -0.31 -4.43 -9.33
N SER A 834 1.02 -4.27 -9.23
CA SER A 834 1.91 -4.81 -10.26
C SER A 834 2.40 -6.21 -9.91
N PHE A 835 2.60 -7.05 -10.92
CA PHE A 835 3.25 -8.35 -10.77
C PHE A 835 4.65 -8.36 -11.40
N TRP A 836 5.63 -9.00 -10.75
CA TRP A 836 7.02 -9.01 -11.23
C TRP A 836 7.21 -9.79 -12.55
N SER A 837 6.29 -10.69 -12.87
CA SER A 837 6.13 -11.33 -14.18
C SER A 837 4.79 -12.06 -14.24
N GLY A 838 4.34 -12.44 -15.44
CA GLY A 838 3.15 -13.25 -15.66
C GLY A 838 1.81 -12.60 -15.24
N TRP A 839 0.71 -13.11 -15.81
CA TRP A 839 -0.62 -12.79 -15.30
C TRP A 839 -1.01 -13.75 -14.18
N GLN A 840 -1.75 -13.25 -13.21
CA GLN A 840 -2.52 -14.07 -12.27
C GLN A 840 -3.94 -14.23 -12.82
N PRO A 841 -4.37 -15.39 -13.34
CA PRO A 841 -5.70 -15.54 -13.92
C PRO A 841 -6.85 -15.20 -12.96
N ALA A 842 -6.64 -15.39 -11.66
CA ALA A 842 -7.60 -15.00 -10.63
C ALA A 842 -7.78 -13.47 -10.53
N TYR A 843 -6.78 -12.67 -10.91
CA TYR A 843 -6.85 -11.21 -10.91
C TYR A 843 -7.85 -10.67 -11.93
N TRP A 844 -8.03 -11.35 -13.07
CA TRP A 844 -9.09 -11.00 -14.03
C TRP A 844 -10.50 -11.12 -13.42
N ASN A 845 -10.66 -11.97 -12.40
CA ASN A 845 -11.91 -12.13 -11.67
C ASN A 845 -12.06 -11.16 -10.48
N ALA A 846 -11.04 -10.39 -10.12
CA ALA A 846 -11.13 -9.39 -9.04
C ALA A 846 -12.04 -8.25 -9.51
N THR A 847 -13.31 -8.23 -9.09
CA THR A 847 -14.33 -7.35 -9.67
C THR A 847 -14.10 -5.86 -9.42
N ASN A 848 -13.37 -5.49 -8.36
CA ASN A 848 -13.20 -4.10 -7.95
C ASN A 848 -11.89 -3.49 -8.44
N ALA A 849 -10.84 -4.29 -8.70
CA ALA A 849 -9.59 -3.77 -9.25
C ALA A 849 -9.83 -3.19 -10.65
N ASP A 850 -9.33 -1.99 -10.95
CA ASP A 850 -9.75 -1.23 -12.13
C ASP A 850 -8.98 -1.62 -13.40
N TYR A 851 -7.70 -1.98 -13.26
CA TYR A 851 -6.86 -2.36 -14.41
C TYR A 851 -5.73 -3.34 -14.04
N GLY A 852 -5.24 -4.04 -15.05
CA GLY A 852 -4.12 -4.98 -14.95
C GLY A 852 -2.77 -4.27 -15.08
N ASP A 853 -1.81 -4.67 -14.25
CA ASP A 853 -0.48 -4.10 -14.28
C ASP A 853 0.59 -5.15 -14.05
N VAL A 854 1.63 -5.10 -14.88
CA VAL A 854 2.62 -6.17 -14.94
C VAL A 854 3.99 -5.69 -15.40
N HIS A 855 5.04 -6.36 -14.92
CA HIS A 855 6.41 -6.06 -15.31
C HIS A 855 6.82 -7.00 -16.45
N ALA A 856 7.43 -6.44 -17.50
CA ALA A 856 7.77 -7.16 -18.71
C ALA A 856 9.16 -6.78 -19.25
N TYR A 857 10.20 -7.16 -18.51
CA TYR A 857 11.59 -7.07 -18.99
C TYR A 857 11.85 -8.06 -20.14
N ILE A 858 12.43 -7.57 -21.24
CA ILE A 858 12.65 -8.33 -22.47
C ILE A 858 13.49 -9.58 -22.22
N MET A 859 14.58 -9.45 -21.47
CA MET A 859 15.52 -10.53 -21.23
C MET A 859 15.23 -11.28 -19.93
N THR A 860 14.93 -10.57 -18.84
CA THR A 860 14.88 -11.14 -17.49
C THR A 860 13.57 -11.85 -17.18
N THR A 861 12.41 -11.21 -17.42
CA THR A 861 11.10 -11.85 -17.16
C THR A 861 10.73 -12.83 -18.24
N GLY A 862 11.12 -12.55 -19.49
CA GLY A 862 11.03 -13.53 -20.56
C GLY A 862 9.63 -13.82 -21.06
N TRP A 863 8.73 -12.82 -21.03
CA TRP A 863 7.39 -12.89 -21.59
C TRP A 863 7.33 -13.50 -22.99
N ILE A 864 8.34 -13.18 -23.80
CA ILE A 864 8.38 -13.54 -25.21
C ILE A 864 9.73 -14.18 -25.54
N ASP A 865 9.77 -15.51 -25.65
CA ASP A 865 10.96 -16.21 -26.14
C ASP A 865 11.17 -15.98 -27.63
N THR A 866 10.10 -16.18 -28.40
CA THR A 866 10.04 -15.95 -29.83
C THR A 866 8.67 -15.40 -30.21
N VAL A 867 8.63 -14.47 -31.15
CA VAL A 867 7.39 -13.90 -31.68
C VAL A 867 7.55 -13.57 -33.16
N VAL A 868 6.45 -13.64 -33.90
CA VAL A 868 6.42 -13.20 -35.29
C VAL A 868 5.82 -11.79 -35.34
N VAL A 869 6.62 -10.82 -35.78
CA VAL A 869 6.20 -9.43 -36.00
C VAL A 869 6.47 -9.09 -37.47
N ASP A 870 5.45 -8.57 -38.16
CA ASP A 870 5.51 -8.28 -39.60
C ASP A 870 5.97 -9.47 -40.47
N GLY A 871 5.61 -10.69 -40.09
CA GLY A 871 6.00 -11.93 -40.78
C GLY A 871 7.45 -12.37 -40.58
N LEU A 872 8.19 -11.71 -39.69
CA LEU A 872 9.57 -12.07 -39.31
C LEU A 872 9.61 -12.62 -37.89
N GLU A 873 10.39 -13.68 -37.68
CA GLU A 873 10.61 -14.25 -36.35
C GLU A 873 11.67 -13.43 -35.59
N PHE A 874 11.32 -13.00 -34.38
CA PHE A 874 12.19 -12.31 -33.44
C PHE A 874 12.39 -13.18 -32.21
N ASN A 875 13.65 -13.31 -31.76
CA ASN A 875 13.96 -13.73 -30.40
C ASN A 875 14.17 -12.54 -29.46
N ARG A 876 14.32 -12.79 -28.15
CA ARG A 876 14.54 -11.76 -27.11
C ARG A 876 15.65 -10.75 -27.47
N LEU A 877 16.78 -11.22 -27.99
CA LEU A 877 17.90 -10.34 -28.34
C LEU A 877 17.53 -9.40 -29.50
N GLN A 878 16.81 -9.90 -30.49
CA GLN A 878 16.34 -9.09 -31.62
C GLN A 878 15.25 -8.10 -31.21
N LEU A 879 14.34 -8.48 -30.30
CA LEU A 879 13.35 -7.55 -29.73
C LEU A 879 14.01 -6.41 -28.96
N LYS A 880 15.09 -6.70 -28.23
CA LYS A 880 15.86 -5.65 -27.54
C LYS A 880 16.48 -4.64 -28.51
N GLU A 881 16.90 -5.10 -29.69
CA GLU A 881 17.48 -4.24 -30.73
C GLU A 881 16.43 -3.49 -31.56
N ASP A 882 15.16 -3.91 -31.49
CA ASP A 882 13.99 -3.28 -32.13
C ASP A 882 12.87 -3.06 -31.08
N PRO A 883 13.01 -2.04 -30.20
CA PRO A 883 12.04 -1.77 -29.13
C PRO A 883 10.61 -1.54 -29.63
N ALA A 884 10.44 -1.02 -30.84
CA ALA A 884 9.13 -0.89 -31.46
C ALA A 884 8.47 -2.27 -31.64
N ALA A 885 9.21 -3.28 -32.12
CA ALA A 885 8.71 -4.66 -32.20
C ALA A 885 8.44 -5.28 -30.82
N ALA A 886 9.24 -4.95 -29.81
CA ALA A 886 9.01 -5.42 -28.44
C ALA A 886 7.68 -4.91 -27.88
N ILE A 887 7.43 -3.59 -27.96
CA ILE A 887 6.17 -3.01 -27.48
C ILE A 887 4.96 -3.50 -28.27
N TYR A 888 5.08 -3.57 -29.60
CA TYR A 888 4.03 -4.15 -30.42
C TYR A 888 3.73 -5.58 -29.98
N ALA A 889 4.75 -6.43 -29.81
CA ALA A 889 4.57 -7.81 -29.37
C ALA A 889 3.90 -7.91 -27.98
N TYR A 890 4.27 -7.06 -27.02
CA TYR A 890 3.59 -6.97 -25.73
C TYR A 890 2.12 -6.58 -25.87
N ALA A 891 1.78 -5.65 -26.77
CA ALA A 891 0.38 -5.28 -27.01
C ALA A 891 -0.48 -6.48 -27.44
N PHE A 892 0.08 -7.43 -28.22
CA PHE A 892 -0.66 -8.65 -28.61
C PHE A 892 -0.61 -9.76 -27.57
N GLN A 893 0.51 -9.98 -26.88
CA GLN A 893 0.63 -11.10 -25.94
C GLN A 893 0.09 -10.78 -24.55
N ILE A 894 0.31 -9.55 -24.09
CA ILE A 894 -0.11 -9.05 -22.78
C ILE A 894 -1.46 -8.33 -22.93
N GLY A 895 -1.59 -7.49 -23.96
CA GLY A 895 -2.79 -6.69 -24.19
C GLY A 895 -3.98 -7.46 -24.81
N ASN A 896 -3.77 -8.51 -25.61
CA ASN A 896 -4.89 -9.29 -26.17
C ASN A 896 -5.11 -10.63 -25.46
N ASP A 897 -4.87 -10.70 -24.14
CA ASP A 897 -5.28 -11.85 -23.34
C ASP A 897 -6.80 -12.08 -23.51
N PRO A 898 -7.27 -13.27 -23.91
CA PRO A 898 -8.69 -13.57 -24.07
C PRO A 898 -9.54 -13.37 -22.81
N ALA A 899 -8.93 -13.35 -21.62
CA ALA A 899 -9.59 -13.07 -20.34
C ALA A 899 -9.61 -11.56 -19.97
N ARG A 900 -9.01 -10.69 -20.80
CA ARG A 900 -8.95 -9.25 -20.55
C ARG A 900 -10.32 -8.61 -20.73
N HIS A 901 -10.72 -7.86 -19.70
CA HIS A 901 -11.92 -7.00 -19.69
C HIS A 901 -11.65 -5.65 -19.00
N LYS A 902 -10.38 -5.23 -18.99
CA LYS A 902 -9.87 -4.04 -18.27
C LYS A 902 -8.63 -3.49 -18.96
N PRO A 903 -8.23 -2.23 -18.71
CA PRO A 903 -7.00 -1.68 -19.26
C PRO A 903 -5.76 -2.43 -18.76
N VAL A 904 -4.65 -2.29 -19.47
CA VAL A 904 -3.37 -2.90 -19.11
C VAL A 904 -2.25 -1.88 -19.18
N ILE A 905 -1.46 -1.80 -18.11
CA ILE A 905 -0.19 -1.08 -18.07
C ILE A 905 0.94 -2.11 -17.92
N VAL A 906 2.02 -1.93 -18.68
CA VAL A 906 3.29 -2.57 -18.38
C VAL A 906 4.06 -1.62 -17.46
N GLY A 907 3.91 -1.82 -16.16
CA GLY A 907 4.37 -0.90 -15.11
C GLY A 907 5.89 -0.76 -15.02
N GLU A 908 6.62 -1.77 -15.49
CA GLU A 908 8.08 -1.76 -15.64
C GLU A 908 8.51 -2.59 -16.85
N THR A 909 9.40 -2.03 -17.66
CA THR A 909 10.15 -2.72 -18.70
C THR A 909 11.47 -1.97 -18.94
N ASP A 910 12.45 -2.66 -19.52
CA ASP A 910 13.69 -2.06 -20.01
C ASP A 910 14.25 -2.87 -21.20
N LEU A 911 15.23 -2.27 -21.88
CA LEU A 911 16.12 -2.98 -22.81
C LEU A 911 17.23 -3.68 -22.03
N ASP A 912 16.86 -4.67 -21.22
CA ASP A 912 17.70 -5.27 -20.18
C ASP A 912 18.71 -6.31 -20.71
N MET A 913 19.58 -6.81 -19.82
CA MET A 913 20.60 -7.81 -20.15
C MET A 913 20.18 -9.21 -19.65
N PRO A 914 20.68 -10.30 -20.25
CA PRO A 914 20.38 -11.64 -19.74
C PRO A 914 20.77 -11.81 -18.26
N GLY A 915 19.78 -12.09 -17.40
CA GLY A 915 19.98 -12.33 -15.97
C GLY A 915 20.16 -11.08 -15.11
N ASP A 916 19.91 -9.89 -15.67
CA ASP A 916 20.08 -8.60 -14.99
C ASP A 916 19.07 -7.59 -15.56
N GLN A 917 18.22 -7.02 -14.69
CA GLN A 917 17.24 -5.98 -15.06
C GLN A 917 17.90 -4.64 -15.43
N SER A 918 19.23 -4.52 -15.30
CA SER A 918 19.96 -3.32 -15.71
C SER A 918 19.86 -3.08 -17.22
N PRO A 919 19.73 -1.81 -17.66
CA PRO A 919 19.62 -1.47 -19.08
C PRO A 919 20.90 -1.81 -19.85
N ASP A 920 20.76 -2.09 -21.15
CA ASP A 920 21.89 -2.35 -22.04
C ASP A 920 22.88 -1.16 -22.00
N PRO A 921 24.16 -1.39 -21.63
CA PRO A 921 25.12 -0.31 -21.46
C PRO A 921 25.43 0.43 -22.77
N ARG A 922 25.09 -0.13 -23.94
CA ARG A 922 25.24 0.55 -25.24
C ARG A 922 24.31 1.76 -25.37
N LEU A 923 23.20 1.82 -24.63
CA LEU A 923 22.27 2.96 -24.68
C LEU A 923 22.96 4.27 -24.34
N ALA A 924 23.98 4.26 -23.48
CA ALA A 924 24.79 5.44 -23.16
C ALA A 924 25.46 6.10 -24.38
N GLN A 925 25.55 5.40 -25.52
CA GLN A 925 26.12 5.90 -26.78
C GLN A 925 25.05 6.37 -27.77
N ASP A 926 23.76 6.15 -27.50
CA ASP A 926 22.65 6.65 -28.31
C ASP A 926 22.25 8.05 -27.82
N PHE A 927 22.96 9.07 -28.31
CA PHE A 927 22.73 10.47 -27.93
C PHE A 927 21.47 11.07 -28.55
N GLU A 928 20.97 10.48 -29.64
CA GLU A 928 19.75 10.96 -30.32
C GLU A 928 18.50 10.28 -29.74
N GLY A 929 18.64 9.16 -29.03
CA GLY A 929 17.53 8.46 -28.39
C GLY A 929 16.63 7.70 -29.37
N LEU A 930 17.20 7.13 -30.44
CA LEU A 930 16.46 6.32 -31.41
C LEU A 930 15.76 5.13 -30.74
N TRP A 931 16.38 4.53 -29.73
CA TRP A 931 15.74 3.43 -28.98
C TRP A 931 14.45 3.88 -28.29
N LEU A 932 14.46 5.09 -27.72
CA LEU A 932 13.34 5.66 -26.97
C LEU A 932 12.24 6.10 -27.91
N HIS A 933 12.60 6.71 -29.04
CA HIS A 933 11.67 7.05 -30.11
C HIS A 933 10.90 5.82 -30.60
N ASP A 934 11.63 4.74 -30.93
CA ASP A 934 11.03 3.48 -31.39
C ASP A 934 10.18 2.81 -30.30
N PHE A 935 10.61 2.86 -29.03
CA PHE A 935 9.82 2.38 -27.90
C PHE A 935 8.48 3.12 -27.77
N ILE A 936 8.50 4.45 -27.84
CA ILE A 936 7.31 5.30 -27.71
C ILE A 936 6.36 5.05 -28.88
N TRP A 937 6.84 5.15 -30.12
CA TRP A 937 6.00 4.96 -31.31
C TRP A 937 5.51 3.52 -31.49
N GLY A 938 6.19 2.53 -30.90
CA GLY A 938 5.72 1.15 -30.83
C GLY A 938 4.36 0.97 -30.13
N HIS A 939 3.93 1.95 -29.32
CA HIS A 939 2.61 1.95 -28.68
C HIS A 939 1.44 2.11 -29.66
N ILE A 940 1.70 2.46 -30.94
CA ILE A 940 0.69 2.63 -31.99
C ILE A 940 0.13 1.28 -32.46
N SER A 941 -0.61 0.62 -31.56
CA SER A 941 -1.09 -0.75 -31.71
C SER A 941 -2.51 -0.90 -31.17
N SER A 942 -3.25 -1.84 -31.74
CA SER A 942 -4.63 -2.14 -31.34
C SER A 942 -4.76 -2.84 -29.99
N GLY A 943 -3.65 -3.34 -29.42
CA GLY A 943 -3.66 -4.00 -28.12
C GLY A 943 -3.86 -3.05 -26.94
N GLY A 944 -3.77 -1.73 -27.12
CA GLY A 944 -4.11 -0.74 -26.09
C GLY A 944 -3.39 -0.97 -24.76
N ILE A 945 -2.06 -0.95 -24.79
CA ILE A 945 -1.21 -1.00 -23.59
C ILE A 945 -0.42 0.31 -23.46
N SER A 946 -0.02 0.66 -22.23
CA SER A 946 1.00 1.68 -21.95
C SER A 946 2.16 1.03 -21.22
N ALA A 947 3.39 1.17 -21.73
CA ALA A 947 4.58 0.61 -21.13
C ALA A 947 5.49 1.70 -20.55
N LEU A 948 5.95 1.48 -19.31
CA LEU A 948 6.82 2.38 -18.57
C LEU A 948 8.26 1.86 -18.56
N ILE A 949 9.19 2.73 -18.93
CA ILE A 949 10.62 2.48 -18.74
C ILE A 949 10.93 2.60 -17.25
N TRP A 950 11.56 1.58 -16.68
CA TRP A 950 11.97 1.61 -15.27
C TRP A 950 13.26 2.41 -15.10
N ASN A 951 14.31 2.08 -15.86
CA ASN A 951 15.60 2.76 -15.73
C ASN A 951 15.70 4.00 -16.62
N ASN A 952 15.42 5.16 -16.02
CA ASN A 952 15.46 6.46 -16.70
C ASN A 952 16.87 7.07 -16.88
N THR A 953 17.94 6.40 -16.43
CA THR A 953 19.30 6.97 -16.39
C THR A 953 19.77 7.48 -17.75
N ASN A 954 19.48 6.75 -18.83
CA ASN A 954 19.85 7.17 -20.17
C ASN A 954 19.08 8.41 -20.63
N ILE A 955 17.78 8.47 -20.33
CA ILE A 955 16.91 9.59 -20.66
C ILE A 955 17.45 10.87 -20.02
N LEU A 956 17.79 10.80 -18.73
CA LEU A 956 18.29 11.95 -17.97
C LEU A 956 19.70 12.37 -18.43
N ASN A 957 20.63 11.42 -18.59
CA ASN A 957 22.02 11.73 -18.94
C ASN A 957 22.17 12.31 -20.35
N ASN A 958 21.32 11.89 -21.30
CA ASN A 958 21.35 12.36 -22.68
C ASN A 958 20.27 13.42 -22.98
N ASN A 959 19.48 13.86 -21.98
CA ASN A 959 18.41 14.86 -22.13
C ASN A 959 17.39 14.48 -23.23
N LEU A 960 16.89 13.24 -23.19
CA LEU A 960 16.04 12.66 -24.23
C LEU A 960 14.54 12.91 -24.03
N HIS A 961 14.13 13.78 -23.10
CA HIS A 961 12.71 14.07 -22.82
C HIS A 961 11.94 14.50 -24.08
N SER A 962 12.58 15.17 -25.04
CA SER A 962 11.93 15.62 -26.27
C SER A 962 11.41 14.49 -27.17
N GLN A 963 11.87 13.25 -26.99
CA GLN A 963 11.39 12.10 -27.75
C GLN A 963 9.90 11.79 -27.50
N PHE A 964 9.35 12.21 -26.36
CA PHE A 964 7.94 12.04 -26.01
C PHE A 964 7.01 13.02 -26.74
N TYR A 965 7.51 14.21 -27.09
CA TYR A 965 6.67 15.30 -27.57
C TYR A 965 6.03 14.99 -28.93
N GLY A 966 6.80 14.41 -29.86
CA GLY A 966 6.31 14.11 -31.20
C GLY A 966 5.12 13.15 -31.21
N PHE A 967 5.19 12.09 -30.41
CA PHE A 967 4.11 11.13 -30.24
C PHE A 967 2.91 11.77 -29.51
N SER A 968 3.16 12.48 -28.40
CA SER A 968 2.10 13.15 -27.63
C SER A 968 1.29 14.13 -28.48
N ASN A 969 1.97 15.01 -29.23
CA ASN A 969 1.34 15.98 -30.14
C ASN A 969 0.61 15.31 -31.32
N PHE A 970 1.13 14.18 -31.83
CA PHE A 970 0.44 13.39 -32.86
C PHE A 970 -0.85 12.75 -32.32
N MET A 971 -0.81 12.17 -31.11
CA MET A 971 -1.94 11.43 -30.54
C MET A 971 -3.03 12.30 -29.91
N GLN A 972 -2.73 13.55 -29.51
CA GLN A 972 -3.64 14.40 -28.71
C GLN A 972 -5.06 14.60 -29.29
N THR A 973 -5.24 14.45 -30.61
CA THR A 973 -6.55 14.65 -31.27
C THR A 973 -7.27 13.33 -31.61
N ILE A 974 -6.71 12.18 -31.22
CA ILE A 974 -7.23 10.86 -31.56
C ILE A 974 -7.92 10.30 -30.30
N GLN A 975 -9.24 10.09 -30.38
CA GLN A 975 -10.02 9.50 -29.30
C GLN A 975 -10.16 7.98 -29.55
N LEU A 976 -9.13 7.21 -29.17
CA LEU A 976 -9.03 5.75 -29.43
C LEU A 976 -10.14 4.92 -28.78
N HIS A 977 -10.65 5.38 -27.65
CA HIS A 977 -11.74 4.74 -26.93
C HIS A 977 -13.10 5.01 -27.56
N GLU A 978 -13.17 5.94 -28.50
CA GLU A 978 -14.37 6.22 -29.28
C GLU A 978 -14.31 5.44 -30.60
N ARG A 979 -15.47 5.05 -31.14
CA ARG A 979 -15.62 4.49 -32.51
C ARG A 979 -15.01 3.11 -32.76
N GLY A 980 -14.52 2.42 -31.73
CA GLY A 980 -14.07 1.02 -31.80
C GLY A 980 -12.87 0.84 -32.74
N TYR A 981 -11.73 1.45 -32.39
CA TYR A 981 -10.50 1.35 -33.18
C TYR A 981 -9.91 -0.06 -33.17
N ASP A 982 -9.66 -0.59 -34.36
CA ASP A 982 -9.01 -1.87 -34.62
C ASP A 982 -7.67 -1.70 -35.35
N ASP A 983 -6.90 -2.78 -35.45
CA ASP A 983 -5.65 -2.79 -36.23
C ASP A 983 -5.89 -2.30 -37.66
N ILE A 984 -4.98 -1.47 -38.16
CA ILE A 984 -5.07 -0.89 -39.50
C ILE A 984 -5.05 -1.97 -40.60
N GLY A 985 -4.39 -3.10 -40.36
CA GLY A 985 -4.24 -4.19 -41.32
C GLY A 985 -3.41 -3.79 -42.54
N ALA A 986 -2.41 -2.93 -42.36
CA ALA A 986 -1.57 -2.43 -43.44
C ALA A 986 -0.63 -3.53 -43.96
N THR A 987 -0.39 -3.54 -45.27
CA THR A 987 0.60 -4.41 -45.90
C THR A 987 1.63 -3.58 -46.64
N THR A 988 2.87 -4.08 -46.73
CA THR A 988 3.97 -3.35 -47.36
C THR A 988 4.55 -4.13 -48.53
N SER A 989 4.97 -3.42 -49.58
CA SER A 989 5.56 -4.03 -50.78
C SER A 989 6.99 -4.57 -50.56
N THR A 990 7.58 -4.30 -49.40
CA THR A 990 8.95 -4.68 -49.03
C THR A 990 9.04 -4.91 -47.53
N SER A 991 9.80 -5.94 -47.12
CA SER A 991 10.04 -6.25 -45.71
C SER A 991 10.91 -5.22 -44.98
N ASN A 992 11.47 -4.23 -45.68
CA ASN A 992 12.22 -3.14 -45.07
C ASN A 992 11.31 -1.95 -44.64
N LEU A 993 10.04 -1.96 -45.03
CA LEU A 993 9.03 -1.00 -44.56
C LEU A 993 8.13 -1.65 -43.51
N ARG A 994 7.89 -0.91 -42.43
CA ARG A 994 6.90 -1.18 -41.39
C ARG A 994 5.81 -0.12 -41.48
N ALA A 995 4.54 -0.52 -41.36
CA ALA A 995 3.39 0.37 -41.32
C ALA A 995 2.40 -0.13 -40.27
N TRP A 996 2.27 0.58 -39.15
CA TRP A 996 1.40 0.22 -38.02
C TRP A 996 0.44 1.34 -37.71
N GLY A 997 -0.66 1.03 -37.05
CA GLY A 997 -1.68 2.01 -36.71
C GLY A 997 -3.04 1.38 -36.46
N GLN A 998 -4.05 2.23 -36.34
CA GLN A 998 -5.42 1.79 -36.14
C GLN A 998 -6.37 2.54 -37.07
N ARG A 999 -7.51 1.91 -37.36
CA ARG A 999 -8.67 2.53 -38.01
C ARG A 999 -9.91 2.35 -37.15
N ASP A 1000 -10.83 3.30 -37.21
CA ASP A 1000 -12.12 3.14 -36.57
C ASP A 1000 -12.98 2.09 -37.28
N SER A 1001 -14.01 1.60 -36.58
CA SER A 1001 -14.89 0.54 -37.07
C SER A 1001 -15.64 0.91 -38.37
N MET A 1002 -15.78 2.21 -38.66
CA MET A 1002 -16.44 2.72 -39.87
C MET A 1002 -15.46 3.01 -41.02
N GLY A 1003 -14.14 2.93 -40.78
CA GLY A 1003 -13.11 3.28 -41.75
C GLY A 1003 -13.08 4.77 -42.10
N GLU A 1004 -13.68 5.63 -41.28
CA GLU A 1004 -13.74 7.08 -41.48
C GLU A 1004 -12.46 7.76 -41.01
N HIS A 1005 -11.83 7.21 -39.97
CA HIS A 1005 -10.60 7.75 -39.40
C HIS A 1005 -9.56 6.65 -39.26
N ALA A 1006 -8.34 6.95 -39.65
CA ALA A 1006 -7.20 6.09 -39.39
C ALA A 1006 -5.95 6.92 -39.10
N HIS A 1007 -4.99 6.32 -38.42
CA HIS A 1007 -3.67 6.90 -38.21
C HIS A 1007 -2.62 5.81 -38.45
N ILE A 1008 -1.50 6.18 -39.06
CA ILE A 1008 -0.49 5.23 -39.50
C ILE A 1008 0.89 5.81 -39.20
N TRP A 1009 1.74 5.01 -38.56
CA TRP A 1009 3.17 5.24 -38.43
C TRP A 1009 3.93 4.34 -39.39
N ILE A 1010 4.84 4.94 -40.15
CA ILE A 1010 5.55 4.30 -41.24
C ILE A 1010 7.04 4.42 -40.97
N LYS A 1011 7.76 3.30 -40.88
CA LYS A 1011 9.17 3.27 -40.50
C LYS A 1011 10.02 2.43 -41.46
N ASN A 1012 11.24 2.89 -41.70
CA ASN A 1012 12.35 2.09 -42.21
C ASN A 1012 12.79 1.10 -41.13
N ARG A 1013 12.44 -0.18 -41.31
CA ARG A 1013 12.71 -1.24 -40.33
C ARG A 1013 14.19 -1.41 -40.01
N GLN A 1014 15.09 -0.99 -40.90
CA GLN A 1014 16.53 -1.09 -40.66
C GLN A 1014 17.06 0.07 -39.80
N GLN A 1015 16.32 1.17 -39.63
CA GLN A 1015 16.77 2.33 -38.86
C GLN A 1015 16.54 2.13 -37.35
N THR A 1016 17.15 1.10 -36.79
CA THR A 1016 17.14 0.78 -35.34
C THR A 1016 18.38 1.36 -34.65
N TRP A 1017 18.25 1.71 -33.37
CA TRP A 1017 19.36 2.20 -32.54
C TRP A 1017 20.62 1.30 -32.60
N ALA A 1018 20.45 -0.01 -32.44
CA ALA A 1018 21.55 -0.97 -32.37
C ALA A 1018 22.34 -1.03 -33.69
N ARG A 1019 21.64 -1.04 -34.83
CA ARG A 1019 22.27 -0.97 -36.15
C ARG A 1019 23.02 0.35 -36.35
N VAL A 1020 22.42 1.48 -35.96
CA VAL A 1020 23.06 2.80 -36.11
C VAL A 1020 24.37 2.87 -35.33
N LEU A 1021 24.39 2.37 -34.10
CA LEU A 1021 25.62 2.29 -33.30
C LEU A 1021 26.66 1.33 -33.93
N ALA A 1022 26.20 0.20 -34.49
CA ALA A 1022 27.11 -0.79 -35.06
C ALA A 1022 27.65 -0.43 -36.46
N SER A 1023 26.90 0.32 -37.26
CA SER A 1023 27.16 0.47 -38.71
C SER A 1023 26.76 1.81 -39.32
N GLY A 1024 26.32 2.80 -38.53
CA GLY A 1024 25.85 4.11 -39.00
C GLY A 1024 24.41 4.08 -39.53
N PRO A 1025 23.86 5.22 -40.03
CA PRO A 1025 22.47 5.34 -40.50
C PRO A 1025 22.08 4.38 -41.63
N ALA A 1026 20.78 4.07 -41.74
CA ALA A 1026 20.24 3.15 -42.74
C ALA A 1026 20.24 3.78 -44.13
N GLU A 1027 20.36 2.93 -45.15
CA GLU A 1027 20.02 3.36 -46.50
C GLU A 1027 18.52 3.67 -46.55
N THR A 1028 18.16 4.66 -47.36
CA THR A 1028 16.77 5.03 -47.56
C THR A 1028 15.99 3.89 -48.20
N VAL A 1029 14.75 3.69 -47.78
CA VAL A 1029 13.86 2.68 -48.33
C VAL A 1029 12.72 3.33 -49.11
N SER A 1030 12.40 2.75 -50.27
CA SER A 1030 11.21 3.10 -51.06
C SER A 1030 10.33 1.88 -51.23
N GLY A 1031 9.02 2.07 -51.30
CA GLY A 1031 8.04 1.00 -51.45
C GLY A 1031 6.61 1.54 -51.43
N ALA A 1032 5.65 0.64 -51.28
CA ALA A 1032 4.24 0.98 -51.18
C ALA A 1032 3.61 0.37 -49.92
N ILE A 1033 2.58 1.04 -49.43
CA ILE A 1033 1.74 0.63 -48.31
C ILE A 1033 0.30 0.54 -48.80
N ASP A 1034 -0.35 -0.57 -48.48
CA ASP A 1034 -1.72 -0.87 -48.85
C ASP A 1034 -2.56 -1.07 -47.58
N VAL A 1035 -3.65 -0.30 -47.47
CA VAL A 1035 -4.62 -0.37 -46.37
C VAL A 1035 -6.01 -0.62 -46.94
N GLN A 1036 -6.73 -1.57 -46.36
CA GLN A 1036 -8.08 -1.95 -46.78
C GLN A 1036 -9.15 -1.42 -45.81
N ASN A 1037 -10.42 -1.61 -46.17
CA ASN A 1037 -11.61 -1.32 -45.36
C ASN A 1037 -11.65 0.11 -44.78
N LEU A 1038 -11.18 1.09 -45.54
CA LEU A 1038 -11.46 2.50 -45.26
C LEU A 1038 -12.76 2.91 -45.98
N ARG A 1039 -13.39 3.99 -45.54
CA ARG A 1039 -14.60 4.49 -46.16
C ARG A 1039 -14.30 4.99 -47.58
N PRO A 1040 -14.99 4.47 -48.62
CA PRO A 1040 -14.86 4.98 -49.98
C PRO A 1040 -15.26 6.46 -50.11
N GLY A 1041 -14.71 7.15 -51.11
CA GLY A 1041 -15.01 8.54 -51.42
C GLY A 1041 -13.89 9.53 -51.07
N PRO A 1042 -14.19 10.84 -51.08
CA PRO A 1042 -13.19 11.87 -50.86
C PRO A 1042 -12.61 11.78 -49.44
N ALA A 1043 -11.29 11.96 -49.33
CA ALA A 1043 -10.57 11.87 -48.06
C ALA A 1043 -9.33 12.76 -48.04
N THR A 1044 -8.81 13.01 -46.83
CA THR A 1044 -7.55 13.72 -46.60
C THR A 1044 -6.53 12.81 -45.92
N LEU A 1045 -5.26 12.94 -46.31
CA LEU A 1045 -4.11 12.42 -45.59
C LEU A 1045 -3.28 13.59 -45.09
N VAL A 1046 -3.19 13.73 -43.78
CA VAL A 1046 -2.35 14.74 -43.13
C VAL A 1046 -1.07 14.05 -42.69
N TRP A 1047 0.06 14.46 -43.25
CA TRP A 1047 1.38 13.93 -42.94
C TRP A 1047 2.01 14.69 -41.77
N HIS A 1048 2.67 13.96 -40.89
CA HIS A 1048 3.28 14.49 -39.68
C HIS A 1048 4.76 14.11 -39.57
N ASN A 1049 5.56 15.04 -39.07
CA ASN A 1049 6.91 14.78 -38.61
C ASN A 1049 6.86 14.07 -37.25
N THR A 1050 7.51 12.91 -37.13
CA THR A 1050 7.44 12.01 -35.96
C THR A 1050 8.21 12.54 -34.74
N LEU A 1051 9.21 13.41 -34.94
CA LEU A 1051 9.97 14.03 -33.84
C LEU A 1051 9.21 15.19 -33.18
N THR A 1052 8.41 15.94 -33.95
CA THR A 1052 7.71 17.15 -33.48
C THR A 1052 6.18 16.99 -33.40
N GLY A 1053 5.64 15.93 -34.00
CA GLY A 1053 4.20 15.69 -34.18
C GLY A 1053 3.50 16.70 -35.09
N SER A 1054 4.25 17.66 -35.66
CA SER A 1054 3.69 18.77 -36.44
C SER A 1054 3.31 18.32 -37.85
N GLU A 1055 2.24 18.90 -38.38
CA GLU A 1055 1.81 18.71 -39.76
C GLU A 1055 2.88 19.22 -40.73
N ILE A 1056 3.24 18.40 -41.73
CA ILE A 1056 4.24 18.71 -42.76
C ILE A 1056 3.67 18.68 -44.18
N GLY A 1057 2.46 18.16 -44.37
CA GLY A 1057 1.79 18.13 -45.66
C GLY A 1057 0.37 17.59 -45.59
N VAL A 1058 -0.45 17.91 -46.58
CA VAL A 1058 -1.81 17.38 -46.72
C VAL A 1058 -2.03 16.94 -48.16
N ASP A 1059 -2.44 15.70 -48.36
CA ASP A 1059 -2.93 15.19 -49.64
C ASP A 1059 -4.44 15.02 -49.59
N THR A 1060 -5.10 15.26 -50.71
CA THR A 1060 -6.52 14.95 -50.92
C THR A 1060 -6.64 13.87 -51.97
N LEU A 1061 -7.45 12.84 -51.72
CA LEU A 1061 -7.71 11.78 -52.68
C LEU A 1061 -9.16 11.33 -52.65
N ASP A 1062 -9.54 10.52 -53.63
CA ASP A 1062 -10.86 9.90 -53.74
C ASP A 1062 -10.66 8.38 -53.72
N LEU A 1063 -11.05 7.74 -52.61
CA LEU A 1063 -10.90 6.30 -52.42
C LEU A 1063 -11.90 5.56 -53.30
N ALA A 1064 -11.40 4.53 -54.00
CA ALA A 1064 -12.23 3.65 -54.79
C ALA A 1064 -13.29 2.92 -53.94
N ASN A 1065 -14.31 2.37 -54.61
CA ASN A 1065 -15.45 1.71 -53.96
C ASN A 1065 -15.09 0.53 -53.06
N ASP A 1066 -13.88 -0.01 -53.17
CA ASP A 1066 -13.36 -1.09 -52.33
C ASP A 1066 -12.68 -0.58 -51.04
N GLY A 1067 -12.62 0.75 -50.83
CA GLY A 1067 -12.06 1.35 -49.62
C GLY A 1067 -10.56 1.15 -49.49
N HIS A 1068 -9.86 0.98 -50.61
CA HIS A 1068 -8.45 0.64 -50.65
C HIS A 1068 -7.56 1.88 -50.80
N LEU A 1069 -6.70 2.11 -49.82
CA LEU A 1069 -5.73 3.19 -49.80
C LEU A 1069 -4.34 2.66 -50.16
N HIS A 1070 -3.79 3.16 -51.27
CA HIS A 1070 -2.44 2.84 -51.74
C HIS A 1070 -1.53 4.06 -51.61
N ILE A 1071 -0.46 3.95 -50.84
CA ILE A 1071 0.49 5.03 -50.55
C ILE A 1071 1.87 4.64 -51.08
N THR A 1072 2.50 5.52 -51.86
CA THR A 1072 3.90 5.35 -52.27
C THR A 1072 4.83 6.08 -51.31
N ILE A 1073 5.81 5.37 -50.76
CA ILE A 1073 6.87 5.92 -49.91
C ILE A 1073 8.17 5.96 -50.73
N SER A 1074 8.80 7.12 -50.75
CA SER A 1074 10.05 7.34 -51.49
C SER A 1074 11.14 7.86 -50.54
N ASP A 1075 12.31 7.24 -50.63
CA ASP A 1075 13.54 7.64 -49.94
C ASP A 1075 13.40 7.86 -48.41
N LEU A 1076 12.61 7.02 -47.73
CA LEU A 1076 12.41 7.12 -46.29
C LEU A 1076 13.67 6.66 -45.54
N GLN A 1077 14.33 7.57 -44.82
CA GLN A 1077 15.49 7.24 -44.01
C GLN A 1077 15.10 6.63 -42.67
N ASP A 1078 14.20 7.29 -41.92
CA ASP A 1078 13.77 6.86 -40.60
C ASP A 1078 12.28 6.56 -40.57
N ASP A 1079 11.44 7.55 -40.31
CA ASP A 1079 10.01 7.34 -40.20
C ASP A 1079 9.18 8.60 -40.53
N ILE A 1080 7.88 8.39 -40.70
CA ILE A 1080 6.87 9.42 -40.94
C ILE A 1080 5.52 8.90 -40.42
N ALA A 1081 4.62 9.80 -40.02
CA ALA A 1081 3.28 9.42 -39.62
C ALA A 1081 2.23 10.16 -40.45
N LEU A 1082 1.01 9.62 -40.50
CA LEU A 1082 -0.12 10.29 -41.14
C LEU A 1082 -1.43 10.02 -40.42
N LYS A 1083 -2.37 10.95 -40.59
CA LYS A 1083 -3.78 10.80 -40.23
C LYS A 1083 -4.63 10.79 -41.50
N PHE A 1084 -5.48 9.79 -41.62
CA PHE A 1084 -6.49 9.67 -42.66
C PHE A 1084 -7.85 10.10 -42.11
N THR A 1085 -8.60 10.86 -42.89
CA THR A 1085 -9.99 11.22 -42.56
C THR A 1085 -10.84 11.22 -43.82
N SER A 1086 -11.92 10.43 -43.82
CA SER A 1086 -12.94 10.49 -44.85
C SER A 1086 -13.68 11.83 -44.76
N LEU A 1087 -13.87 12.47 -45.91
CA LEU A 1087 -14.68 13.68 -45.98
C LEU A 1087 -16.15 13.27 -46.16
N PRO A 1088 -17.09 13.96 -45.50
CA PRO A 1088 -18.50 13.70 -45.74
C PRO A 1088 -18.79 13.86 -47.23
N LEU A 1089 -19.43 12.85 -47.82
CA LEU A 1089 -19.97 12.95 -49.17
C LEU A 1089 -20.86 14.19 -49.20
N ARG A 1090 -20.43 15.26 -49.86
CA ARG A 1090 -21.30 16.39 -50.21
C ARG A 1090 -21.91 16.06 -51.56
N PRO A 1091 -23.09 15.39 -51.64
CA PRO A 1091 -23.75 15.26 -52.92
C PRO A 1091 -24.20 16.65 -53.36
N ILE A 1092 -23.40 17.28 -54.23
CA ILE A 1092 -23.86 18.38 -55.06
C ILE A 1092 -24.96 17.80 -55.94
N ILE A 1093 -26.18 18.32 -55.79
CA ILE A 1093 -27.30 17.78 -56.55
C ILE A 1093 -27.18 18.31 -57.98
N HIS A 1094 -26.81 17.45 -58.92
CA HIS A 1094 -26.81 17.78 -60.34
C HIS A 1094 -28.24 17.81 -60.91
N GLY A 1095 -28.48 18.66 -61.92
CA GLY A 1095 -29.81 18.80 -62.55
C GLY A 1095 -30.74 19.78 -61.86
N VAL A 1096 -30.19 20.74 -61.10
CA VAL A 1096 -30.96 21.90 -60.62
C VAL A 1096 -31.49 22.67 -61.82
N THR A 1097 -32.80 22.82 -61.90
CA THR A 1097 -33.45 23.67 -62.91
C THR A 1097 -33.90 24.97 -62.26
N ILE A 1098 -33.60 26.08 -62.93
CA ILE A 1098 -33.97 27.43 -62.52
C ILE A 1098 -35.11 27.87 -63.43
N ALA A 1099 -36.26 28.22 -62.86
CA ALA A 1099 -37.31 28.93 -63.56
C ALA A 1099 -37.43 30.33 -62.95
N VAL A 1100 -37.29 31.34 -63.81
CA VAL A 1100 -37.43 32.73 -63.42
C VAL A 1100 -38.80 33.22 -63.88
N GLU A 1101 -39.64 33.60 -62.91
CA GLU A 1101 -40.89 34.30 -63.16
C GLU A 1101 -40.71 35.80 -62.82
N PRO A 1102 -41.55 36.73 -63.33
CA PRO A 1102 -41.36 38.18 -63.18
C PRO A 1102 -41.26 38.73 -61.75
N SER A 1103 -41.41 37.89 -60.71
CA SER A 1103 -41.31 38.26 -59.29
C SER A 1103 -40.79 37.14 -58.37
N HIS A 1104 -40.40 35.98 -58.92
CA HIS A 1104 -39.99 34.81 -58.13
C HIS A 1104 -38.91 33.99 -58.84
N VAL A 1105 -37.98 33.45 -58.06
CA VAL A 1105 -37.03 32.41 -58.52
C VAL A 1105 -37.54 31.06 -58.00
N ILE A 1106 -37.62 30.08 -58.88
CA ILE A 1106 -37.99 28.70 -58.53
C ILE A 1106 -36.80 27.80 -58.85
N LEU A 1107 -36.27 27.14 -57.82
CA LEU A 1107 -35.28 26.08 -57.96
C LEU A 1107 -35.97 24.73 -57.82
N ARG A 1108 -35.65 23.77 -58.70
CA ARG A 1108 -36.08 22.38 -58.58
C ARG A 1108 -34.89 21.45 -58.75
N TRP A 1109 -34.83 20.40 -57.95
CA TRP A 1109 -33.75 19.41 -58.00
C TRP A 1109 -34.32 17.99 -57.85
N PRO A 1110 -33.62 16.94 -58.36
CA PRO A 1110 -34.05 15.56 -58.19
C PRO A 1110 -34.17 15.14 -56.71
N ALA A 1111 -35.10 14.23 -56.41
CA ALA A 1111 -35.22 13.63 -55.07
C ALA A 1111 -33.98 12.77 -54.77
N VAL A 1112 -33.36 12.99 -53.60
CA VAL A 1112 -32.13 12.29 -53.18
C VAL A 1112 -32.45 10.96 -52.46
N GLY A 1113 -33.74 10.66 -52.23
CA GLY A 1113 -34.19 9.39 -51.64
C GLY A 1113 -33.92 9.21 -50.15
N ILE A 1114 -33.24 10.17 -49.52
CA ILE A 1114 -32.94 10.23 -48.08
C ILE A 1114 -33.40 11.58 -47.50
N PRO A 1115 -33.79 11.65 -46.21
CA PRO A 1115 -34.05 12.92 -45.54
C PRO A 1115 -32.78 13.80 -45.52
N CYS A 1116 -32.86 15.01 -46.07
CA CYS A 1116 -31.75 15.97 -46.06
C CYS A 1116 -32.17 17.28 -45.40
N VAL A 1117 -31.17 18.01 -44.91
CA VAL A 1117 -31.16 19.47 -44.88
C VAL A 1117 -30.58 19.97 -46.19
N TYR A 1118 -31.37 20.68 -46.99
CA TYR A 1118 -30.89 21.34 -48.20
C TYR A 1118 -30.37 22.73 -47.88
N ARG A 1119 -29.14 23.04 -48.31
CA ARG A 1119 -28.55 24.38 -48.27
C ARG A 1119 -28.47 24.93 -49.68
N ILE A 1120 -28.98 26.13 -49.90
CA ILE A 1120 -28.99 26.79 -51.21
C ILE A 1120 -28.07 28.00 -51.15
N TRP A 1121 -27.14 28.06 -52.09
CA TRP A 1121 -26.13 29.10 -52.20
C TRP A 1121 -26.37 29.94 -53.45
N LYS A 1122 -26.32 31.27 -53.30
CA LYS A 1122 -26.31 32.23 -54.42
C LYS A 1122 -24.86 32.61 -54.72
N ALA A 1123 -24.33 32.21 -55.88
CA ALA A 1123 -22.95 32.49 -56.27
C ALA A 1123 -22.87 33.77 -57.12
N ALA A 1124 -22.11 34.76 -56.62
CA ALA A 1124 -21.60 35.88 -57.41
C ALA A 1124 -20.26 35.47 -58.07
N SER A 1125 -19.82 36.22 -59.09
CA SER A 1125 -18.61 35.89 -59.89
C SER A 1125 -17.27 35.97 -59.13
N ASP A 1126 -17.28 36.20 -57.82
CA ASP A 1126 -16.14 36.52 -56.95
C ASP A 1126 -16.08 35.71 -55.64
N ASP A 1127 -16.64 34.49 -55.61
CA ASP A 1127 -16.43 33.47 -54.55
C ASP A 1127 -16.70 33.90 -53.09
N THR A 1128 -17.51 34.94 -52.86
CA THR A 1128 -18.02 35.30 -51.52
C THR A 1128 -19.54 35.16 -51.46
N PRO A 1129 -20.12 34.31 -50.58
CA PRO A 1129 -21.55 34.04 -50.60
C PRO A 1129 -22.39 35.09 -49.89
N PHE A 1130 -23.56 35.40 -50.48
CA PHE A 1130 -24.65 36.18 -49.88
C PHE A 1130 -25.89 35.27 -49.78
N GLU A 1131 -26.49 35.22 -48.59
CA GLU A 1131 -27.69 34.46 -48.18
C GLU A 1131 -27.71 32.94 -48.42
N ALA A 1132 -27.85 32.18 -47.33
CA ALA A 1132 -28.10 30.75 -47.33
C ALA A 1132 -29.54 30.46 -46.88
N MET A 1133 -30.26 29.64 -47.66
CA MET A 1133 -31.58 29.14 -47.26
C MET A 1133 -31.47 27.67 -46.87
N THR A 1134 -32.01 27.32 -45.70
CA THR A 1134 -32.00 25.97 -45.14
C THR A 1134 -33.41 25.37 -45.17
N LEU A 1135 -33.57 24.21 -45.79
CA LEU A 1135 -34.85 23.50 -45.90
C LEU A 1135 -34.69 22.07 -45.37
N ALA A 1136 -35.51 21.67 -44.41
CA ALA A 1136 -35.52 20.30 -43.90
C ALA A 1136 -36.61 19.47 -44.59
N GLY A 1137 -36.30 18.22 -44.96
CA GLY A 1137 -37.28 17.22 -45.43
C GLY A 1137 -36.97 16.63 -46.81
N THR A 1138 -37.98 16.15 -47.52
CA THR A 1138 -37.86 15.58 -48.87
C THR A 1138 -38.16 16.62 -49.97
N THR A 1139 -38.05 17.89 -49.65
CA THR A 1139 -38.43 19.00 -50.52
C THR A 1139 -37.51 19.02 -51.75
N THR A 1140 -38.08 18.90 -52.94
CA THR A 1140 -37.35 18.91 -54.23
C THR A 1140 -37.49 20.22 -55.00
N SER A 1141 -38.06 21.25 -54.36
CA SER A 1141 -38.21 22.58 -54.96
C SER A 1141 -38.40 23.67 -53.91
N VAL A 1142 -37.86 24.86 -54.16
CA VAL A 1142 -38.17 26.06 -53.38
C VAL A 1142 -38.46 27.25 -54.28
N SER A 1143 -39.31 28.15 -53.81
CA SER A 1143 -39.64 29.41 -54.49
C SER A 1143 -39.60 30.56 -53.51
N TRP A 1144 -38.96 31.68 -53.88
CA TRP A 1144 -38.96 32.91 -53.09
C TRP A 1144 -38.97 34.16 -53.98
N GLN A 1145 -39.33 35.30 -53.40
CA GLN A 1145 -39.26 36.59 -54.10
C GLN A 1145 -37.80 37.09 -54.10
N ASP A 1146 -37.24 37.30 -55.30
CA ASP A 1146 -35.93 37.93 -55.51
C ASP A 1146 -36.10 39.11 -56.48
N SER A 1147 -35.35 40.18 -56.26
CA SER A 1147 -35.55 41.49 -56.92
C SER A 1147 -34.61 41.79 -58.10
N LEU A 1148 -33.79 40.83 -58.54
CA LEU A 1148 -32.65 41.07 -59.43
C LEU A 1148 -32.66 40.26 -60.74
N ASP A 1149 -31.92 40.77 -61.73
CA ASP A 1149 -31.71 40.24 -63.09
C ASP A 1149 -31.03 38.85 -63.05
N SER A 1150 -31.84 37.83 -62.80
CA SER A 1150 -31.54 36.39 -62.75
C SER A 1150 -30.81 35.78 -63.95
N SER A 1151 -30.44 36.55 -64.98
CA SER A 1151 -29.77 36.05 -66.19
C SER A 1151 -28.25 35.85 -66.04
N LYS A 1152 -27.67 36.21 -64.88
CA LYS A 1152 -26.20 36.15 -64.63
C LYS A 1152 -25.78 35.42 -63.34
N GLU A 1153 -26.71 34.80 -62.63
CA GLU A 1153 -26.46 34.22 -61.30
C GLU A 1153 -26.53 32.69 -61.35
N PHE A 1154 -25.69 32.01 -60.56
CA PHE A 1154 -25.71 30.55 -60.41
C PHE A 1154 -26.18 30.19 -59.00
N TYR A 1155 -27.06 29.20 -58.89
CA TYR A 1155 -27.51 28.66 -57.61
C TYR A 1155 -27.01 27.23 -57.42
N VAL A 1156 -26.46 26.93 -56.25
CA VAL A 1156 -25.99 25.58 -55.87
C VAL A 1156 -26.91 25.03 -54.78
N VAL A 1157 -27.39 23.80 -54.96
CA VAL A 1157 -28.19 23.08 -53.94
C VAL A 1157 -27.34 21.94 -53.37
N GLU A 1158 -27.08 22.00 -52.08
CA GLU A 1158 -26.33 21.02 -51.31
C GLU A 1158 -27.32 20.20 -50.46
N CYS A 1159 -27.31 18.86 -50.55
CA CYS A 1159 -27.99 18.01 -49.57
C CYS A 1159 -26.98 17.63 -48.47
N VAL A 1160 -27.33 17.96 -47.23
CA VAL A 1160 -26.69 17.44 -46.03
C VAL A 1160 -27.64 16.38 -45.47
N PRO A 1161 -27.28 15.09 -45.47
CA PRO A 1161 -28.10 14.05 -44.85
C PRO A 1161 -28.41 14.42 -43.39
N LEU A 1162 -29.65 14.21 -42.95
CA LEU A 1162 -29.96 14.22 -41.52
C LEU A 1162 -29.44 12.90 -40.94
N GLU A 1163 -28.39 12.95 -40.12
CA GLU A 1163 -27.90 11.81 -39.33
C GLU A 1163 -28.96 11.27 -38.38
#